data_AF-A0AAV3NRF0-F1
#
_entry.id   AF-A0AAV3NRF0-F1
#
_cell.length_a   1.000
_cell.length_b   1.000
_cell.length_c   1.000
_cell.angle_alpha   90.00
_cell.angle_beta   90.00
_cell.angle_gamma   90.00
#
_symmetry.space_group_name_H-M   'P 1'
#
loop_
_entity.id
_entity.type
_entity.pdbx_description
1 polymer ?
#
loop_
_entity_poly.entity_id
_entity_poly.type
_entity_poly.pdbx_seq_one_letter_code
_entity_poly.pdbx_strand_id
1 'polypeptide(L)'
;MLYVVFFLSTLKCYTFQSTISMGKYQIIIIFRPYICFCIFLSITASPYSHASNRNYIAPGEWLNHGGDIYNRRYATGETKIAPSTAKNFRLKWRFHAGRDITATPAIEKGLVYFPCWNGNIYALNVTDGSLIWQQNLQNLTGLEPTILFYNTTWIVSRTTPTIAGDKLIFGIYGPGFVVAVKKGNGELIWSTKLDDHPSSVVTMSGTYYNGKYYVGTSSQEAATATVENCCLFRGSFSSLDANTGKMLWKTYMLPDNGGKVGGYSGTSVWGSSPSIDISRSHIYIATGNLYSVPPHIEQCQEEQNNSTPPTNPDKCVEPEKHGNSILALDLDFGEIKWFRQLGGYDVWYFACINSSTPGCPPGPNMDADFGEAPMVLSVRANGTKKDIVVAVQKSGFGWALDRDNGNIFWSTEAGPGGLQGGGTWGAATDGKLVYTSIVNSNELNFTLAPSTKVTTGGGWVAMDAKTGKILWTTAVPNNGKSNIVTVANGVLLAGCFSPAGPVYAINAKNGKILWTYETGASVHGGMSVSKGCMFVGHGYKASEDWLNHGGKILNRRYADGETKISPETASSLSLRWRFEAGRDISATPAIYDGTVYFPSWKGNIYAVKSSDGCLVWQKNVQELTGLSVTVLPANVSTIVSRETPTIADDKLIIGICGPAVVIAVDRATGNLIWSARLDDHFASIVTMSGTYHNSENKQSYRGFYVGTSSLEELSSLENCCTFRGSLIKLNVQTGNHVYVATGNLYSVPQRIVECQEQQNNQTTPSDSDNCIEPDNHSNSILALDLDSGDIKWYEQLGGYDVWIVACSTPGTPNCPPGPNPDDDFGEAPMILRVNANGTTKDLLVAVQKSGFAWALYRDNGSLAWSTEAGPGGIGGGDSYR
;
A
#
# COMPACT_ATOMS: atom_id res chain seq x y z
N MET A 1 41.20 61.27 20.94
CA MET A 1 41.69 62.00 22.14
C MET A 1 41.87 60.97 23.25
N LEU A 2 43.02 60.77 23.89
CA LEU A 2 44.35 61.38 23.81
C LEU A 2 45.38 60.26 24.04
N TYR A 3 46.33 60.13 23.12
CA TYR A 3 47.70 59.70 23.39
C TYR A 3 48.59 60.82 22.87
N VAL A 4 49.71 61.06 23.55
CA VAL A 4 50.86 61.82 23.07
C VAL A 4 52.10 60.95 23.30
N VAL A 5 52.80 60.72 22.18
CA VAL A 5 54.25 60.55 21.94
C VAL A 5 55.00 59.28 22.40
N PHE A 6 55.76 58.78 21.41
CA PHE A 6 56.66 57.62 21.32
C PHE A 6 58.12 57.96 21.67
N PHE A 7 58.90 56.93 22.02
CA PHE A 7 60.33 56.82 21.64
C PHE A 7 60.70 55.35 21.32
N LEU A 8 61.57 55.15 20.32
CA LEU A 8 62.04 53.89 19.74
C LEU A 8 63.45 53.53 20.23
N SER A 9 63.76 52.24 20.40
CA SER A 9 65.13 51.71 20.32
C SER A 9 65.16 50.21 19.93
N THR A 10 66.19 49.87 19.15
CA THR A 10 66.47 48.66 18.35
C THR A 10 67.07 47.46 19.11
N LEU A 11 66.83 46.21 18.65
CA LEU A 11 67.71 45.05 18.91
C LEU A 11 67.76 44.05 17.73
N LYS A 12 68.97 43.51 17.46
CA LYS A 12 69.39 42.60 16.38
C LYS A 12 69.07 41.11 16.69
N CYS A 13 68.76 40.31 15.67
CA CYS A 13 68.68 38.83 15.75
C CYS A 13 69.95 38.15 15.19
N TYR A 14 70.41 37.09 15.87
CA TYR A 14 71.43 36.14 15.39
C TYR A 14 70.77 34.89 14.80
N THR A 15 71.36 34.30 13.75
CA THR A 15 70.92 33.03 13.12
C THR A 15 71.95 31.94 13.42
N PHE A 16 71.51 30.76 13.85
CA PHE A 16 72.36 29.58 14.05
C PHE A 16 72.23 28.61 12.86
N GLN A 17 73.35 28.05 12.42
CA GLN A 17 73.44 27.02 11.37
C GLN A 17 74.07 25.76 11.98
N SER A 18 73.50 24.58 11.74
CA SER A 18 74.12 23.29 12.06
C SER A 18 74.10 22.38 10.83
N THR A 19 75.21 21.68 10.60
CA THR A 19 75.43 20.77 9.46
C THR A 19 75.64 19.36 9.99
N ILE A 20 74.91 18.37 9.46
CA ILE A 20 75.14 16.94 9.73
C ILE A 20 75.63 16.30 8.42
N SER A 21 76.75 15.56 8.50
CA SER A 21 77.39 14.90 7.35
C SER A 21 77.19 13.38 7.42
N MET A 22 76.53 12.81 6.41
CA MET A 22 76.56 11.38 6.09
C MET A 22 76.78 11.22 4.58
N GLY A 23 78.03 10.96 4.17
CA GLY A 23 78.36 10.60 2.78
C GLY A 23 78.03 11.68 1.73
N LYS A 24 77.91 11.27 0.46
CA LYS A 24 77.91 12.14 -0.75
C LYS A 24 76.71 13.09 -0.93
N TYR A 25 75.90 13.36 0.09
CA TYR A 25 74.79 14.31 0.00
C TYR A 25 74.77 15.28 1.20
N GLN A 26 74.75 16.59 0.95
CA GLN A 26 74.56 17.64 1.96
C GLN A 26 73.10 18.08 2.00
N ILE A 27 72.49 18.11 3.20
CA ILE A 27 71.17 18.69 3.45
C ILE A 27 71.35 19.91 4.36
N ILE A 28 70.85 21.08 3.93
CA ILE A 28 70.83 22.33 4.70
C ILE A 28 69.40 22.57 5.19
N ILE A 29 69.21 22.70 6.52
CA ILE A 29 67.92 23.06 7.13
C ILE A 29 68.02 24.50 7.66
N ILE A 30 67.12 25.38 7.23
CA ILE A 30 67.03 26.79 7.67
C ILE A 30 65.76 26.98 8.49
N PHE A 31 65.88 27.37 9.76
CA PHE A 31 64.75 27.82 10.59
C PHE A 31 64.62 29.35 10.54
N ARG A 32 63.45 29.87 10.15
CA ARG A 32 63.07 31.29 10.31
C ARG A 32 62.12 31.46 11.49
N PRO A 33 62.34 32.41 12.42
CA PRO A 33 61.34 32.77 13.42
C PRO A 33 60.43 33.88 12.86
N TYR A 34 59.12 33.68 12.90
CA TYR A 34 58.15 34.79 12.79
C TYR A 34 57.70 35.17 14.20
N ILE A 35 57.98 36.42 14.58
CA ILE A 35 57.54 37.06 15.83
C ILE A 35 56.09 37.54 15.64
N CYS A 36 55.21 37.12 16.55
CA CYS A 36 53.84 37.59 16.71
C CYS A 36 53.79 39.08 17.12
N PHE A 37 52.91 39.86 16.47
CA PHE A 37 52.38 41.12 17.03
C PHE A 37 50.93 40.84 17.46
N CYS A 38 50.71 40.68 18.77
CA CYS A 38 49.37 40.61 19.34
C CYS A 38 48.88 42.03 19.66
N ILE A 39 47.81 42.47 18.99
CA ILE A 39 46.91 43.51 19.50
C ILE A 39 45.83 42.78 20.30
N PHE A 40 45.68 43.18 21.56
CA PHE A 40 44.70 42.65 22.51
C PHE A 40 43.26 42.84 22.00
N LEU A 41 42.56 41.74 21.76
CA LEU A 41 41.13 41.63 22.01
C LEU A 41 40.97 40.68 23.19
N SER A 42 40.37 41.18 24.26
CA SER A 42 40.07 40.48 25.50
C SER A 42 39.23 39.23 25.23
N ILE A 43 39.86 38.06 25.31
CA ILE A 43 39.18 36.77 25.48
C ILE A 43 39.69 36.19 26.80
N THR A 44 38.80 36.13 27.78
CA THR A 44 39.03 35.36 29.00
C THR A 44 39.22 33.90 28.63
N ALA A 45 40.43 33.38 28.81
CA ALA A 45 40.72 31.96 28.67
C ALA A 45 40.05 31.20 29.84
N SER A 46 39.09 30.33 29.52
CA SER A 46 38.76 29.16 30.34
C SER A 46 39.47 27.95 29.75
N PRO A 47 39.96 27.02 30.58
CA PRO A 47 40.83 25.94 30.16
C PRO A 47 40.07 24.98 29.22
N TYR A 48 40.71 24.62 28.11
CA TYR A 48 40.31 23.54 27.23
C TYR A 48 40.21 22.25 28.05
N SER A 49 39.00 21.88 28.44
CA SER A 49 38.66 20.52 28.80
C SER A 49 38.44 19.76 27.49
N HIS A 50 39.15 18.63 27.33
CA HIS A 50 38.72 17.59 26.40
C HIS A 50 37.34 17.10 26.84
N ALA A 51 36.31 17.73 26.31
CA ALA A 51 34.94 17.26 26.43
C ALA A 51 34.81 15.98 25.61
N SER A 52 34.63 14.87 26.32
CA SER A 52 34.14 13.61 25.77
C SER A 52 32.97 13.87 24.81
N ASN A 53 33.13 13.55 23.53
CA ASN A 53 32.08 13.61 22.52
C ASN A 53 30.95 12.62 22.88
N ARG A 54 29.99 13.05 23.71
CA ARG A 54 28.65 12.48 23.68
C ARG A 54 27.94 13.11 22.49
N ASN A 55 27.57 12.32 21.49
CA ASN A 55 26.70 12.73 20.39
C ASN A 55 25.34 13.18 20.95
N TYR A 56 25.24 14.46 21.32
CA TYR A 56 23.99 15.08 21.74
C TYR A 56 23.18 15.39 20.48
N ILE A 57 22.18 14.55 20.21
CA ILE A 57 21.06 14.94 19.32
C ILE A 57 20.32 16.07 20.03
N ALA A 58 20.08 17.19 19.34
CA ALA A 58 19.37 18.30 19.96
C ALA A 58 17.94 17.86 20.34
N PRO A 59 17.42 18.25 21.50
CA PRO A 59 16.07 17.86 21.91
C PRO A 59 15.03 18.20 20.82
N GLY A 60 14.32 17.17 20.38
CA GLY A 60 13.27 17.28 19.35
C GLY A 60 13.74 17.11 17.90
N GLU A 61 14.91 16.54 17.65
CA GLU A 61 15.31 16.06 16.32
C GLU A 61 15.10 14.55 16.18
N TRP A 62 14.82 14.08 14.96
CA TRP A 62 14.63 12.68 14.62
C TRP A 62 15.32 12.37 13.29
N LEU A 63 16.59 11.98 13.34
CA LEU A 63 17.49 12.09 12.18
C LEU A 63 17.45 10.91 11.20
N ASN A 64 16.88 9.77 11.60
CA ASN A 64 16.80 8.54 10.82
C ASN A 64 15.62 7.69 11.33
N HIS A 65 15.45 6.45 10.85
CA HIS A 65 14.37 5.57 11.30
C HIS A 65 14.35 5.37 12.82
N GLY A 66 15.52 5.09 13.41
CA GLY A 66 15.70 4.82 14.83
C GLY A 66 15.64 6.04 15.75
N GLY A 67 15.60 7.26 15.19
CA GLY A 67 15.74 8.52 15.91
C GLY A 67 17.16 8.83 16.37
N ASP A 68 18.04 7.83 16.46
CA ASP A 68 19.45 7.93 16.81
C ASP A 68 20.28 6.84 16.11
N ILE A 69 21.61 6.84 16.34
CA ILE A 69 22.50 5.81 15.79
C ILE A 69 22.40 4.46 16.52
N TYR A 70 21.65 4.37 17.61
CA TYR A 70 21.49 3.15 18.42
C TYR A 70 20.21 2.38 18.08
N ASN A 71 19.44 2.89 17.11
CA ASN A 71 18.15 2.37 16.65
C ASN A 71 17.07 2.27 17.76
N ARG A 72 17.14 3.10 18.81
CA ARG A 72 16.29 2.91 20.01
C ARG A 72 14.83 3.30 19.85
N ARG A 73 14.50 4.06 18.79
CA ARG A 73 13.17 4.64 18.56
C ARG A 73 12.64 5.39 19.78
N TYR A 74 13.55 6.11 20.45
CA TYR A 74 13.29 6.86 21.67
C TYR A 74 13.50 8.35 21.45
N ALA A 75 12.45 9.13 21.71
CA ALA A 75 12.46 10.58 21.63
C ALA A 75 13.30 11.18 22.77
N THR A 76 14.63 11.15 22.62
CA THR A 76 15.57 11.61 23.63
C THR A 76 15.36 13.09 23.93
N GLY A 77 15.13 13.43 25.21
CA GLY A 77 14.91 14.81 25.65
C GLY A 77 13.49 15.35 25.43
N GLU A 78 12.55 14.55 24.93
CA GLU A 78 11.13 14.93 24.92
C GLU A 78 10.60 15.04 26.36
N THR A 79 9.80 16.08 26.63
CA THR A 79 9.31 16.41 27.97
C THR A 79 7.83 16.81 28.01
N LYS A 80 7.25 17.19 26.86
CA LYS A 80 5.87 17.64 26.73
C LYS A 80 4.91 16.48 26.51
N ILE A 81 5.30 15.47 25.75
CA ILE A 81 4.57 14.20 25.69
C ILE A 81 4.86 13.45 26.99
N ALA A 82 3.84 13.13 27.77
CA ALA A 82 3.95 12.41 29.04
C ALA A 82 2.62 11.70 29.32
N PRO A 83 2.58 10.69 30.21
CA PRO A 83 1.33 10.03 30.55
C PRO A 83 0.22 10.98 31.04
N SER A 84 0.59 12.07 31.72
CA SER A 84 -0.35 13.08 32.21
C SER A 84 -0.92 13.99 31.10
N THR A 85 -0.20 14.14 29.98
CA THR A 85 -0.55 15.04 28.88
C THR A 85 -1.05 14.32 27.63
N ALA A 86 -0.80 13.01 27.50
CA ALA A 86 -1.15 12.21 26.33
C ALA A 86 -2.64 12.30 25.93
N LYS A 87 -3.55 12.39 26.92
CA LYS A 87 -5.00 12.57 26.67
C LYS A 87 -5.36 13.87 25.94
N ASN A 88 -4.45 14.84 25.90
CA ASN A 88 -4.65 16.14 25.26
C ASN A 88 -4.12 16.19 23.81
N PHE A 89 -3.66 15.05 23.26
CA PHE A 89 -3.31 14.96 21.84
C PHE A 89 -4.50 15.38 20.98
N ARG A 90 -4.20 16.14 19.93
CA ARG A 90 -5.17 16.61 18.94
C ARG A 90 -4.45 16.81 17.62
N LEU A 91 -5.17 16.66 16.51
CA LEU A 91 -4.65 16.97 15.19
C LEU A 91 -4.21 18.44 15.14
N LYS A 92 -2.95 18.68 14.75
CA LYS A 92 -2.41 20.03 14.58
C LYS A 92 -2.52 20.51 13.14
N TRP A 93 -2.10 19.67 12.20
CA TRP A 93 -2.20 19.90 10.77
C TRP A 93 -2.24 18.56 10.03
N ARG A 94 -2.64 18.58 8.76
CA ARG A 94 -2.61 17.42 7.86
C ARG A 94 -2.06 17.83 6.50
N PHE A 95 -1.33 16.93 5.84
CA PHE A 95 -0.83 17.11 4.49
C PHE A 95 -1.25 15.91 3.63
N HIS A 96 -1.80 16.16 2.45
CA HIS A 96 -2.21 15.10 1.53
C HIS A 96 -1.12 14.86 0.49
N ALA A 97 -0.37 13.77 0.64
CA ALA A 97 0.73 13.41 -0.27
C ALA A 97 0.26 12.70 -1.55
N GLY A 98 -1.00 12.23 -1.61
CA GLY A 98 -1.59 11.61 -2.80
C GLY A 98 -1.47 10.10 -2.91
N ARG A 99 -0.57 9.44 -2.17
CA ARG A 99 -0.50 7.97 -1.99
C ARG A 99 0.10 7.63 -0.62
N ASP A 100 0.34 6.33 -0.39
CA ASP A 100 0.79 5.77 0.88
C ASP A 100 2.11 6.39 1.36
N ILE A 101 2.24 6.49 2.69
CA ILE A 101 3.46 6.89 3.37
C ILE A 101 3.81 5.77 4.36
N THR A 102 4.79 4.94 3.99
CA THR A 102 5.24 3.79 4.79
C THR A 102 6.53 4.06 5.55
N ALA A 103 7.18 5.19 5.31
CA ALA A 103 8.41 5.58 5.99
C ALA A 103 8.11 6.29 7.33
N THR A 104 9.02 6.17 8.30
CA THR A 104 9.02 7.08 9.46
C THR A 104 9.49 8.45 9.00
N PRO A 105 8.81 9.57 9.28
CA PRO A 105 9.30 10.89 8.86
C PRO A 105 10.57 11.30 9.60
N ALA A 106 11.56 11.84 8.90
CA ALA A 106 12.76 12.42 9.51
C ALA A 106 12.55 13.90 9.83
N ILE A 107 13.11 14.40 10.93
CA ILE A 107 12.87 15.75 11.44
C ILE A 107 14.17 16.40 11.88
N GLU A 108 14.47 17.58 11.33
CA GLU A 108 15.57 18.42 11.80
C GLU A 108 15.26 19.89 11.51
N LYS A 109 15.67 20.79 12.41
CA LYS A 109 15.62 22.25 12.21
C LYS A 109 14.27 22.81 11.72
N GLY A 110 13.17 22.21 12.17
CA GLY A 110 11.82 22.68 11.85
C GLY A 110 11.24 22.15 10.54
N LEU A 111 11.88 21.17 9.93
CA LEU A 111 11.42 20.54 8.69
C LEU A 111 11.18 19.04 8.90
N VAL A 112 10.18 18.51 8.19
CA VAL A 112 9.81 17.09 8.18
C VAL A 112 10.03 16.54 6.77
N TYR A 113 10.72 15.42 6.64
CA TYR A 113 11.08 14.79 5.37
C TYR A 113 10.55 13.36 5.28
N PHE A 114 9.93 13.01 4.16
CA PHE A 114 9.42 11.66 3.92
C PHE A 114 9.21 11.40 2.43
N PRO A 115 9.44 10.16 1.96
CA PRO A 115 8.99 9.71 0.65
C PRO A 115 7.53 9.24 0.67
N CYS A 116 6.91 9.20 -0.50
CA CYS A 116 5.56 8.72 -0.71
C CYS A 116 5.52 7.75 -1.91
N TRP A 117 4.57 6.82 -1.88
CA TRP A 117 4.32 5.84 -2.95
C TRP A 117 3.81 6.47 -4.25
N ASN A 118 3.55 7.77 -4.28
CA ASN A 118 3.28 8.51 -5.52
C ASN A 118 4.56 8.84 -6.31
N GLY A 119 5.72 8.37 -5.85
CA GLY A 119 7.02 8.58 -6.49
C GLY A 119 7.68 9.91 -6.15
N ASN A 120 7.18 10.66 -5.16
CA ASN A 120 7.78 11.91 -4.71
C ASN A 120 8.43 11.76 -3.32
N ILE A 121 9.45 12.59 -3.07
CA ILE A 121 9.97 12.90 -1.74
C ILE A 121 9.63 14.34 -1.36
N TYR A 122 9.24 14.54 -0.11
CA TYR A 122 8.69 15.79 0.39
C TYR A 122 9.54 16.39 1.52
N ALA A 123 9.53 17.72 1.59
CA ALA A 123 9.89 18.48 2.77
C ALA A 123 8.76 19.43 3.15
N LEU A 124 8.32 19.36 4.41
CA LEU A 124 7.27 20.21 4.97
C LEU A 124 7.78 21.02 6.15
N ASN A 125 7.15 22.16 6.41
CA ASN A 125 7.32 22.89 7.64
C ASN A 125 6.68 22.11 8.80
N VAL A 126 7.43 21.85 9.86
CA VAL A 126 6.96 21.09 11.04
C VAL A 126 5.81 21.78 11.77
N THR A 127 5.71 23.11 11.65
CA THR A 127 4.82 23.93 12.46
C THR A 127 3.38 23.85 11.98
N ASP A 128 3.17 23.93 10.68
CA ASP A 128 1.87 24.07 10.03
C ASP A 128 1.62 23.07 8.88
N GLY A 129 2.62 22.27 8.49
CA GLY A 129 2.52 21.30 7.40
C GLY A 129 2.62 21.90 6.01
N SER A 130 3.01 23.18 5.87
CA SER A 130 3.16 23.80 4.55
C SER A 130 4.27 23.13 3.74
N LEU A 131 4.02 22.89 2.44
CA LEU A 131 5.03 22.36 1.52
C LEU A 131 6.19 23.35 1.37
N ILE A 132 7.42 22.87 1.58
CA ILE A 132 8.65 23.63 1.32
C ILE A 132 9.19 23.27 -0.06
N TRP A 133 9.36 21.98 -0.32
CA TRP A 133 9.72 21.45 -1.63
C TRP A 133 9.25 20.00 -1.78
N GLN A 134 9.10 19.56 -3.03
CA GLN A 134 8.90 18.17 -3.40
C GLN A 134 9.75 17.84 -4.62
N GLN A 135 10.15 16.59 -4.78
CA GLN A 135 10.88 16.11 -5.96
C GLN A 135 10.33 14.78 -6.43
N ASN A 136 10.12 14.66 -7.74
CA ASN A 136 9.75 13.40 -8.37
C ASN A 136 10.99 12.53 -8.55
N LEU A 137 11.00 11.35 -7.94
CA LEU A 137 12.17 10.48 -7.89
C LEU A 137 12.58 9.97 -9.26
N GLN A 138 11.63 9.68 -10.16
CA GLN A 138 11.94 9.20 -11.51
C GLN A 138 12.60 10.30 -12.34
N ASN A 139 12.00 11.51 -12.38
CA ASN A 139 12.58 12.66 -13.08
C ASN A 139 13.94 13.07 -12.49
N LEU A 140 14.08 12.97 -11.17
CA LEU A 140 15.29 13.35 -10.46
C LEU A 140 16.46 12.40 -10.77
N THR A 141 16.18 11.10 -10.88
CA THR A 141 17.23 10.07 -10.95
C THR A 141 17.42 9.47 -12.34
N GLY A 142 16.42 9.57 -13.22
CA GLY A 142 16.41 8.90 -14.53
C GLY A 142 16.36 7.37 -14.45
N LEU A 143 16.00 6.80 -13.28
CA LEU A 143 15.92 5.36 -13.09
C LEU A 143 14.58 4.80 -13.61
N GLU A 144 14.66 3.60 -14.17
CA GLU A 144 13.47 2.84 -14.57
C GLU A 144 13.02 1.91 -13.44
N PRO A 145 11.71 1.84 -13.15
CA PRO A 145 11.19 1.02 -12.06
C PRO A 145 11.32 -0.47 -12.34
N THR A 146 11.72 -1.24 -11.33
CA THR A 146 11.77 -2.71 -11.37
C THR A 146 10.82 -3.34 -10.34
N ILE A 147 9.76 -2.62 -9.97
CA ILE A 147 8.78 -3.05 -8.95
C ILE A 147 7.82 -4.07 -9.55
N LEU A 148 7.73 -5.25 -8.92
CA LEU A 148 6.93 -6.37 -9.42
C LEU A 148 5.67 -6.65 -8.60
N PHE A 149 5.51 -6.01 -7.42
CA PHE A 149 4.51 -6.39 -6.40
C PHE A 149 3.33 -5.44 -6.16
N TYR A 150 3.35 -4.22 -6.69
CA TYR A 150 2.44 -3.15 -6.23
C TYR A 150 1.70 -2.40 -7.34
N ASN A 151 1.64 -2.94 -8.57
CA ASN A 151 1.11 -2.23 -9.74
C ASN A 151 1.70 -0.81 -9.90
N THR A 152 2.94 -0.62 -9.47
CA THR A 152 3.63 0.66 -9.47
C THR A 152 4.53 0.69 -10.68
N THR A 153 4.28 1.64 -11.58
CA THR A 153 5.03 1.79 -12.84
C THR A 153 5.97 3.00 -12.82
N TRP A 154 6.36 3.45 -11.61
CA TRP A 154 7.28 4.56 -11.36
C TRP A 154 8.17 4.25 -10.17
N ILE A 155 9.27 5.00 -10.03
CA ILE A 155 10.21 4.85 -8.93
C ILE A 155 9.58 5.30 -7.61
N VAL A 156 9.70 4.50 -6.56
CA VAL A 156 9.27 4.87 -5.20
C VAL A 156 10.38 4.63 -4.19
N SER A 157 10.32 5.36 -3.07
CA SER A 157 11.08 5.05 -1.87
C SER A 157 10.13 4.76 -0.73
N ARG A 158 10.46 3.75 0.06
CA ARG A 158 9.79 3.44 1.32
C ARG A 158 10.73 3.54 2.53
N THR A 159 11.96 3.97 2.31
CA THR A 159 12.98 4.07 3.35
C THR A 159 12.89 5.41 4.07
N THR A 160 13.15 5.43 5.37
CA THR A 160 13.22 6.69 6.13
C THR A 160 14.45 7.48 5.68
N PRO A 161 14.31 8.74 5.22
CA PRO A 161 15.45 9.56 4.87
C PRO A 161 16.37 9.76 6.08
N THR A 162 17.66 9.51 5.88
CA THR A 162 18.68 9.77 6.90
C THR A 162 19.28 11.14 6.67
N ILE A 163 19.29 11.96 7.72
CA ILE A 163 19.85 13.30 7.69
C ILE A 163 21.37 13.20 7.92
N ALA A 164 22.14 13.59 6.91
CA ALA A 164 23.60 13.55 6.91
C ALA A 164 24.16 14.93 6.54
N GLY A 165 24.37 15.79 7.53
CA GLY A 165 24.81 17.17 7.30
C GLY A 165 23.76 17.95 6.50
N ASP A 166 24.11 18.40 5.30
CA ASP A 166 23.21 19.10 4.37
C ASP A 166 22.45 18.18 3.41
N LYS A 167 22.49 16.86 3.62
CA LYS A 167 21.92 15.84 2.71
C LYS A 167 20.80 15.05 3.37
N LEU A 168 19.92 14.52 2.54
CA LEU A 168 18.99 13.44 2.85
C LEU A 168 19.40 12.23 2.03
N ILE A 169 19.70 11.11 2.69
CA ILE A 169 20.13 9.86 2.04
C ILE A 169 19.05 8.80 2.26
N PHE A 170 18.59 8.14 1.20
CA PHE A 170 17.53 7.15 1.25
C PHE A 170 17.66 6.11 0.14
N GLY A 171 17.08 4.93 0.34
CA GLY A 171 17.04 3.83 -0.63
C GLY A 171 15.82 3.86 -1.54
N ILE A 172 15.96 3.30 -2.74
CA ILE A 172 14.91 3.12 -3.75
C ILE A 172 14.36 1.69 -3.69
N TYR A 173 13.04 1.58 -3.77
CA TYR A 173 12.34 0.31 -3.81
C TYR A 173 12.23 -0.17 -5.27
N GLY A 174 13.32 -0.73 -5.80
CA GLY A 174 13.36 -1.31 -7.14
C GLY A 174 13.54 -0.25 -8.24
N PRO A 175 14.76 -0.08 -8.78
CA PRO A 175 15.96 -0.91 -8.60
C PRO A 175 16.72 -0.63 -7.28
N GLY A 176 17.65 -1.52 -6.90
CA GLY A 176 18.44 -1.45 -5.66
C GLY A 176 19.45 -0.30 -5.61
N PHE A 177 18.96 0.93 -5.49
CA PHE A 177 19.75 2.16 -5.45
C PHE A 177 19.65 2.89 -4.12
N VAL A 178 20.70 3.64 -3.79
CA VAL A 178 20.69 4.67 -2.74
C VAL A 178 20.90 6.03 -3.39
N VAL A 179 20.11 7.00 -2.98
CA VAL A 179 20.11 8.35 -3.51
C VAL A 179 20.39 9.33 -2.37
N ALA A 180 21.20 10.35 -2.65
CA ALA A 180 21.32 11.52 -1.80
C ALA A 180 20.83 12.77 -2.50
N VAL A 181 20.03 13.55 -1.79
CA VAL A 181 19.55 14.86 -2.24
C VAL A 181 19.94 15.94 -1.26
N LYS A 182 20.04 17.17 -1.74
CA LYS A 182 20.28 18.34 -0.89
C LYS A 182 19.06 18.61 -0.04
N LYS A 183 19.25 18.66 1.27
CA LYS A 183 18.17 18.83 2.25
C LYS A 183 17.35 20.12 2.07
N GLY A 184 17.98 21.17 1.54
CA GLY A 184 17.35 22.49 1.38
C GLY A 184 16.35 22.61 0.22
N ASN A 185 16.50 21.81 -0.85
CA ASN A 185 15.71 21.96 -2.08
C ASN A 185 15.44 20.64 -2.83
N GLY A 186 15.98 19.52 -2.36
CA GLY A 186 15.81 18.20 -2.97
C GLY A 186 16.65 17.94 -4.23
N GLU A 187 17.58 18.82 -4.60
CA GLU A 187 18.45 18.58 -5.76
C GLU A 187 19.29 17.30 -5.58
N LEU A 188 19.39 16.50 -6.63
CA LEU A 188 20.21 15.28 -6.63
C LEU A 188 21.67 15.64 -6.40
N ILE A 189 22.33 14.93 -5.47
CA ILE A 189 23.77 15.04 -5.23
C ILE A 189 24.46 13.83 -5.85
N TRP A 190 24.00 12.62 -5.52
CA TRP A 190 24.54 11.37 -6.06
C TRP A 190 23.49 10.26 -6.02
N SER A 191 23.70 9.23 -6.84
CA SER A 191 22.91 8.00 -6.89
C SER A 191 23.86 6.82 -7.09
N THR A 192 23.72 5.78 -6.28
CA THR A 192 24.62 4.61 -6.27
C THR A 192 23.81 3.32 -6.34
N LYS A 193 24.12 2.48 -7.33
CA LYS A 193 23.60 1.11 -7.43
C LYS A 193 24.29 0.21 -6.41
N LEU A 194 23.53 -0.49 -5.57
CA LEU A 194 24.08 -1.39 -4.56
C LEU A 194 24.30 -2.81 -5.09
N ASP A 195 23.47 -3.25 -6.02
CA ASP A 195 23.48 -4.61 -6.52
C ASP A 195 23.00 -4.68 -7.97
N ASP A 196 23.60 -5.56 -8.76
CA ASP A 196 23.27 -5.74 -10.17
C ASP A 196 22.10 -6.68 -10.39
N HIS A 197 21.68 -7.42 -9.36
CA HIS A 197 20.54 -8.32 -9.46
C HIS A 197 19.26 -7.55 -9.85
N PRO A 198 18.52 -7.97 -10.90
CA PRO A 198 17.34 -7.24 -11.40
C PRO A 198 16.24 -7.03 -10.35
N SER A 199 16.05 -8.03 -9.48
CA SER A 199 15.08 -8.00 -8.39
C SER A 199 15.57 -7.27 -7.14
N SER A 200 16.78 -6.70 -7.14
CA SER A 200 17.34 -6.00 -5.98
C SER A 200 16.54 -4.74 -5.64
N VAL A 201 16.35 -4.51 -4.35
CA VAL A 201 15.64 -3.36 -3.78
C VAL A 201 16.33 -2.90 -2.49
N VAL A 202 16.06 -1.66 -2.08
CA VAL A 202 16.48 -1.14 -0.78
C VAL A 202 15.26 -0.84 0.07
N THR A 203 14.99 -1.70 1.05
CA THR A 203 13.91 -1.52 2.04
C THR A 203 14.44 -1.04 3.39
N MET A 204 15.69 -1.37 3.71
CA MET A 204 16.31 -0.95 4.95
C MET A 204 16.54 0.56 4.94
N SER A 205 16.10 1.24 5.99
CA SER A 205 16.52 2.63 6.22
C SER A 205 17.98 2.61 6.68
N GLY A 206 18.85 3.49 6.20
CA GLY A 206 20.25 3.46 6.62
C GLY A 206 20.53 4.22 7.91
N THR A 207 21.79 4.20 8.32
CA THR A 207 22.31 5.02 9.42
C THR A 207 23.53 5.79 8.94
N TYR A 208 23.60 7.08 9.24
CA TYR A 208 24.75 7.92 8.96
C TYR A 208 25.63 8.07 10.21
N TYR A 209 26.93 7.90 10.04
CA TYR A 209 27.91 8.17 11.08
C TYR A 209 29.28 8.52 10.47
N ASN A 210 29.90 9.59 10.96
CA ASN A 210 31.27 9.99 10.63
C ASN A 210 31.60 9.98 9.12
N GLY A 211 30.76 10.62 8.30
CA GLY A 211 30.97 10.69 6.85
C GLY A 211 30.58 9.43 6.07
N LYS A 212 30.06 8.38 6.74
CA LYS A 212 29.66 7.11 6.12
C LYS A 212 28.16 6.86 6.28
N TYR A 213 27.56 6.22 5.29
CA TYR A 213 26.17 5.78 5.30
C TYR A 213 26.11 4.26 5.16
N TYR A 214 25.42 3.60 6.09
CA TYR A 214 25.36 2.14 6.20
C TYR A 214 23.96 1.64 5.89
N VAL A 215 23.83 0.65 5.01
CA VAL A 215 22.54 0.19 4.49
C VAL A 215 22.60 -1.25 3.96
N GLY A 216 21.50 -1.97 4.13
CA GLY A 216 21.30 -3.32 3.63
C GLY A 216 20.59 -3.36 2.27
N THR A 217 20.83 -4.44 1.53
CA THR A 217 20.15 -4.73 0.26
C THR A 217 19.29 -5.97 0.40
N SER A 218 18.13 -5.94 -0.25
CA SER A 218 17.14 -7.02 -0.26
C SER A 218 16.67 -7.33 -1.68
N SER A 219 15.84 -8.35 -1.85
CA SER A 219 15.34 -8.78 -3.17
C SER A 219 13.85 -9.05 -3.16
N GLN A 220 13.23 -8.74 -4.30
CA GLN A 220 11.85 -9.09 -4.62
C GLN A 220 11.68 -10.58 -4.94
N GLU A 221 12.76 -11.36 -5.14
CA GLU A 221 12.69 -12.81 -5.39
C GLU A 221 11.92 -13.56 -4.31
N ALA A 222 11.98 -13.11 -3.05
CA ALA A 222 11.18 -13.67 -1.95
C ALA A 222 9.70 -13.77 -2.31
N ALA A 223 9.21 -12.85 -3.15
CA ALA A 223 7.82 -12.78 -3.56
C ALA A 223 7.60 -13.16 -5.03
N THR A 224 8.59 -12.99 -5.94
CA THR A 224 8.38 -13.20 -7.41
C THR A 224 8.87 -14.53 -7.92
N ALA A 225 9.81 -15.16 -7.22
CA ALA A 225 10.44 -16.37 -7.74
C ALA A 225 9.42 -17.52 -7.80
N THR A 226 9.45 -18.28 -8.89
CA THR A 226 8.78 -19.58 -8.98
C THR A 226 9.68 -20.66 -8.40
N VAL A 227 9.12 -21.80 -8.00
CA VAL A 227 9.91 -22.93 -7.47
C VAL A 227 11.03 -23.36 -8.44
N GLU A 228 10.74 -23.39 -9.73
CA GLU A 228 11.69 -23.81 -10.78
C GLU A 228 12.84 -22.82 -11.03
N ASN A 229 12.58 -21.52 -10.84
CA ASN A 229 13.54 -20.45 -11.15
C ASN A 229 14.16 -19.82 -9.89
N CYS A 230 13.79 -20.31 -8.70
CA CYS A 230 14.30 -19.82 -7.44
C CYS A 230 15.67 -20.45 -7.12
N CYS A 231 16.64 -19.69 -6.62
CA CYS A 231 16.75 -18.24 -6.55
C CYS A 231 18.25 -17.87 -6.65
N LEU A 232 18.58 -16.61 -6.95
CA LEU A 232 19.95 -16.17 -7.20
C LEU A 232 20.48 -15.10 -6.23
N PHE A 233 19.61 -14.27 -5.66
CA PHE A 233 20.06 -13.12 -4.87
C PHE A 233 20.79 -13.53 -3.60
N ARG A 234 21.83 -12.76 -3.26
CA ARG A 234 22.56 -12.84 -1.99
C ARG A 234 22.42 -11.51 -1.27
N GLY A 235 21.79 -11.51 -0.11
CA GLY A 235 21.69 -10.33 0.72
C GLY A 235 23.06 -9.80 1.14
N SER A 236 23.15 -8.48 1.23
CA SER A 236 24.41 -7.80 1.50
C SER A 236 24.21 -6.54 2.32
N PHE A 237 25.26 -6.12 3.00
CA PHE A 237 25.33 -4.90 3.78
C PHE A 237 26.50 -4.06 3.30
N SER A 238 26.28 -2.77 3.08
CA SER A 238 27.25 -1.88 2.44
C SER A 238 27.48 -0.61 3.26
N SER A 239 28.69 -0.08 3.15
CA SER A 239 29.01 1.29 3.57
C SER A 239 29.31 2.15 2.35
N LEU A 240 28.72 3.34 2.30
CA LEU A 240 28.95 4.36 1.30
C LEU A 240 29.59 5.58 1.94
N ASP A 241 30.48 6.26 1.23
CA ASP A 241 30.87 7.63 1.56
C ASP A 241 29.66 8.55 1.38
N ALA A 242 29.25 9.23 2.46
CA ALA A 242 28.03 10.02 2.47
C ALA A 242 28.08 11.26 1.56
N ASN A 243 29.29 11.73 1.20
CA ASN A 243 29.45 12.92 0.38
C ASN A 243 29.41 12.61 -1.11
N THR A 244 29.97 11.47 -1.50
CA THR A 244 30.20 11.08 -2.91
C THR A 244 29.31 9.93 -3.36
N GLY A 245 28.72 9.17 -2.44
CA GLY A 245 27.98 7.94 -2.73
C GLY A 245 28.88 6.75 -3.05
N LYS A 246 30.21 6.90 -3.04
CA LYS A 246 31.15 5.82 -3.38
C LYS A 246 31.01 4.68 -2.37
N MET A 247 30.83 3.46 -2.87
CA MET A 247 30.87 2.26 -2.03
C MET A 247 32.28 2.06 -1.46
N LEU A 248 32.38 2.02 -0.13
CA LEU A 248 33.62 1.84 0.62
C LEU A 248 33.89 0.35 0.84
N TRP A 249 32.85 -0.39 1.22
CA TRP A 249 32.87 -1.84 1.36
C TRP A 249 31.47 -2.41 1.21
N LYS A 250 31.41 -3.71 0.90
CA LYS A 250 30.19 -4.51 0.80
C LYS A 250 30.49 -5.91 1.32
N THR A 251 29.65 -6.39 2.23
CA THR A 251 29.75 -7.72 2.84
C THR A 251 28.51 -8.51 2.48
N TYR A 252 28.69 -9.71 1.90
CA TYR A 252 27.61 -10.63 1.59
C TYR A 252 27.30 -11.52 2.79
N MET A 253 26.01 -11.83 2.99
CA MET A 253 25.56 -12.64 4.12
C MET A 253 25.56 -14.15 3.85
N LEU A 254 25.88 -14.54 2.62
CA LEU A 254 25.89 -15.92 2.15
C LEU A 254 27.15 -16.20 1.32
N PRO A 255 27.60 -17.47 1.22
CA PRO A 255 28.63 -17.89 0.29
C PRO A 255 28.28 -17.55 -1.17
N ASP A 256 29.29 -17.55 -2.04
CA ASP A 256 29.06 -17.32 -3.47
C ASP A 256 28.36 -18.51 -4.13
N ASN A 257 27.26 -18.23 -4.83
CA ASN A 257 26.51 -19.22 -5.60
C ASN A 257 26.91 -19.24 -7.09
N GLY A 258 27.89 -18.43 -7.50
CA GLY A 258 28.40 -18.38 -8.86
C GLY A 258 27.36 -17.92 -9.90
N GLY A 259 26.30 -17.23 -9.45
CA GLY A 259 25.21 -16.80 -10.31
C GLY A 259 24.32 -17.94 -10.83
N LYS A 260 24.26 -19.06 -10.11
CA LYS A 260 23.46 -20.24 -10.47
C LYS A 260 22.45 -20.60 -9.39
N VAL A 261 21.29 -21.09 -9.81
CA VAL A 261 20.26 -21.64 -8.93
C VAL A 261 20.74 -22.95 -8.29
N GLY A 262 20.12 -23.35 -7.17
CA GLY A 262 20.48 -24.55 -6.42
C GLY A 262 21.65 -24.37 -5.44
N GLY A 263 22.20 -23.17 -5.32
CA GLY A 263 23.09 -22.77 -4.23
C GLY A 263 22.35 -22.04 -3.11
N TYR A 264 23.10 -21.45 -2.17
CA TYR A 264 22.52 -20.54 -1.18
C TYR A 264 21.99 -19.26 -1.85
N SER A 265 20.79 -18.84 -1.45
CA SER A 265 20.21 -17.55 -1.84
C SER A 265 19.31 -16.99 -0.74
N GLY A 266 18.96 -15.71 -0.85
CA GLY A 266 18.19 -14.96 0.13
C GLY A 266 19.05 -14.23 1.15
N THR A 267 18.69 -14.36 2.43
CA THR A 267 19.32 -13.65 3.55
C THR A 267 19.35 -12.13 3.34
N SER A 268 18.22 -11.58 2.88
CA SER A 268 18.06 -10.14 2.67
C SER A 268 18.38 -9.35 3.95
N VAL A 269 18.96 -8.16 3.82
CA VAL A 269 19.16 -7.22 4.94
C VAL A 269 18.17 -6.07 4.76
N TRP A 270 16.98 -6.21 5.35
CA TRP A 270 15.79 -5.49 4.88
C TRP A 270 15.02 -4.70 5.95
N GLY A 271 15.34 -4.91 7.24
CA GLY A 271 14.60 -4.39 8.39
C GLY A 271 14.81 -2.90 8.69
N SER A 272 14.80 -2.54 9.99
CA SER A 272 15.01 -1.17 10.48
C SER A 272 16.48 -0.71 10.36
N SER A 273 16.76 0.56 10.70
CA SER A 273 18.12 1.14 10.61
C SER A 273 19.17 0.39 11.44
N PRO A 274 20.38 0.16 10.90
CA PRO A 274 21.44 -0.54 11.63
C PRO A 274 21.91 0.31 12.82
N SER A 275 22.26 -0.34 13.93
CA SER A 275 22.74 0.37 15.13
C SER A 275 24.26 0.36 15.21
N ILE A 276 24.85 1.44 15.72
CA ILE A 276 26.29 1.67 15.76
C ILE A 276 26.76 1.77 17.20
N ASP A 277 27.76 0.96 17.53
CA ASP A 277 28.54 1.06 18.76
C ASP A 277 29.91 1.63 18.46
N ILE A 278 30.03 2.94 18.69
CA ILE A 278 31.27 3.70 18.52
C ILE A 278 32.40 3.15 19.39
N SER A 279 32.10 2.67 20.60
CA SER A 279 33.14 2.25 21.54
C SER A 279 33.84 0.96 21.11
N ARG A 280 33.14 0.09 20.40
CA ARG A 280 33.67 -1.15 19.83
C ARG A 280 34.03 -1.03 18.35
N SER A 281 33.72 0.11 17.73
CA SER A 281 33.76 0.27 16.27
C SER A 281 32.96 -0.83 15.58
N HIS A 282 31.77 -1.14 16.11
CA HIS A 282 30.87 -2.16 15.57
C HIS A 282 29.60 -1.53 15.00
N ILE A 283 29.06 -2.16 13.96
CA ILE A 283 27.70 -1.97 13.48
C ILE A 283 26.92 -3.28 13.63
N TYR A 284 25.70 -3.20 14.16
CA TYR A 284 24.85 -4.35 14.38
C TYR A 284 23.70 -4.38 13.39
N ILE A 285 23.50 -5.54 12.79
CA ILE A 285 22.41 -5.82 11.85
C ILE A 285 21.74 -7.14 12.24
N ALA A 286 20.56 -7.37 11.65
CA ALA A 286 19.95 -8.68 11.64
C ALA A 286 19.51 -9.03 10.22
N THR A 287 19.40 -10.33 9.95
CA THR A 287 19.28 -10.85 8.59
C THR A 287 18.01 -11.65 8.37
N GLY A 288 17.61 -11.69 7.09
CA GLY A 288 16.44 -12.40 6.61
C GLY A 288 16.62 -13.92 6.53
N ASN A 289 15.54 -14.58 6.11
CA ASN A 289 15.48 -16.01 5.84
C ASN A 289 16.25 -16.40 4.57
N LEU A 290 16.51 -17.70 4.39
CA LEU A 290 17.03 -18.26 3.14
C LEU A 290 15.90 -18.42 2.11
N TYR A 291 16.22 -18.32 0.82
CA TYR A 291 15.27 -18.65 -0.27
C TYR A 291 15.56 -20.04 -0.86
N SER A 292 16.84 -20.42 -0.92
CA SER A 292 17.28 -21.76 -1.32
C SER A 292 18.56 -22.15 -0.57
N VAL A 293 18.82 -23.46 -0.52
CA VAL A 293 20.04 -24.06 0.04
C VAL A 293 20.62 -25.11 -0.92
N PRO A 294 21.91 -25.47 -0.81
CA PRO A 294 22.49 -26.58 -1.56
C PRO A 294 21.86 -27.95 -1.22
N PRO A 295 21.80 -28.92 -2.16
CA PRO A 295 21.18 -30.23 -1.93
C PRO A 295 21.72 -31.03 -0.75
N HIS A 296 23.02 -30.91 -0.45
CA HIS A 296 23.63 -31.62 0.70
C HIS A 296 23.14 -31.07 2.05
N ILE A 297 22.69 -29.82 2.10
CA ILE A 297 22.10 -29.19 3.29
C ILE A 297 20.67 -29.69 3.48
N GLU A 298 19.90 -29.80 2.40
CA GLU A 298 18.54 -30.36 2.43
C GLU A 298 18.55 -31.79 2.99
N GLN A 299 19.46 -32.63 2.48
CA GLN A 299 19.64 -34.00 2.96
C GLN A 299 19.98 -34.05 4.46
N CYS A 300 20.88 -33.18 4.92
CA CYS A 300 21.23 -33.12 6.34
C CYS A 300 20.03 -32.68 7.20
N GLN A 301 19.20 -31.75 6.72
CA GLN A 301 18.02 -31.28 7.44
C GLN A 301 16.93 -32.36 7.53
N GLU A 302 16.73 -33.13 6.46
CA GLU A 302 15.84 -34.28 6.47
C GLU A 302 16.27 -35.32 7.52
N GLU A 303 17.58 -35.59 7.64
CA GLU A 303 18.13 -36.47 8.69
C GLU A 303 17.89 -35.93 10.12
N GLN A 304 17.67 -34.63 10.27
CA GLN A 304 17.36 -33.95 11.54
C GLN A 304 15.86 -33.68 11.74
N ASN A 305 14.98 -34.32 10.97
CA ASN A 305 13.52 -34.10 10.99
C ASN A 305 13.11 -32.63 10.76
N ASN A 306 13.93 -31.85 10.03
CA ASN A 306 13.68 -30.44 9.72
C ASN A 306 13.37 -29.56 10.95
N SER A 307 13.98 -29.85 12.10
CA SER A 307 13.73 -29.12 13.34
C SER A 307 15.03 -28.82 14.09
N THR A 308 15.28 -27.53 14.31
CA THR A 308 16.39 -27.06 15.14
C THR A 308 15.83 -26.27 16.33
N PRO A 309 16.21 -26.59 17.59
CA PRO A 309 15.85 -25.77 18.74
C PRO A 309 16.28 -24.31 18.52
N PRO A 310 15.39 -23.31 18.70
CA PRO A 310 15.65 -21.91 18.31
C PRO A 310 16.91 -21.26 18.90
N THR A 311 17.41 -21.78 20.03
CA THR A 311 18.56 -21.26 20.79
C THR A 311 19.90 -21.92 20.41
N ASN A 312 19.85 -23.02 19.66
CA ASN A 312 21.02 -23.83 19.31
C ASN A 312 21.47 -23.54 17.87
N PRO A 313 22.78 -23.51 17.60
CA PRO A 313 23.30 -23.50 16.24
C PRO A 313 22.84 -24.74 15.47
N ASP A 314 22.51 -24.55 14.20
CA ASP A 314 22.16 -25.63 13.29
C ASP A 314 23.42 -26.38 12.86
N LYS A 315 23.43 -27.71 13.01
CA LYS A 315 24.59 -28.55 12.66
C LYS A 315 24.73 -28.76 11.15
N CYS A 316 23.65 -28.57 10.40
CA CYS A 316 23.58 -28.77 8.97
C CYS A 316 23.91 -27.52 8.18
N VAL A 317 24.47 -26.47 8.81
CA VAL A 317 24.67 -25.18 8.17
C VAL A 317 26.13 -24.77 8.25
N GLU A 318 26.67 -24.31 7.12
CA GLU A 318 28.06 -23.92 7.00
C GLU A 318 28.37 -22.63 7.79
N PRO A 319 29.60 -22.46 8.32
CA PRO A 319 29.97 -21.28 9.13
C PRO A 319 29.82 -19.93 8.41
N GLU A 320 29.85 -19.91 7.08
CA GLU A 320 29.76 -18.70 6.27
C GLU A 320 28.31 -18.28 5.94
N LYS A 321 27.31 -19.07 6.36
CA LYS A 321 25.89 -18.76 6.20
C LYS A 321 25.43 -17.91 7.38
N HIS A 322 24.91 -16.71 7.08
CA HIS A 322 24.48 -15.76 8.10
C HIS A 322 22.99 -15.37 8.08
N GLY A 323 22.10 -16.21 7.52
CA GLY A 323 20.64 -16.03 7.61
C GLY A 323 20.06 -16.24 9.00
N ASN A 324 18.94 -15.56 9.30
CA ASN A 324 18.27 -15.58 10.60
C ASN A 324 19.21 -15.32 11.78
N SER A 325 20.06 -14.31 11.64
CA SER A 325 21.13 -14.03 12.58
C SER A 325 21.13 -12.58 13.04
N ILE A 326 21.66 -12.35 14.24
CA ILE A 326 22.16 -11.04 14.66
C ILE A 326 23.68 -11.03 14.47
N LEU A 327 24.21 -9.98 13.87
CA LEU A 327 25.63 -9.84 13.54
C LEU A 327 26.22 -8.56 14.11
N ALA A 328 27.52 -8.61 14.39
CA ALA A 328 28.38 -7.45 14.53
C ALA A 328 29.38 -7.41 13.38
N LEU A 329 29.46 -6.26 12.70
CA LEU A 329 30.46 -6.00 11.67
C LEU A 329 31.37 -4.86 12.09
N ASP A 330 32.60 -4.90 11.63
CA ASP A 330 33.55 -3.79 11.74
C ASP A 330 33.00 -2.54 11.03
N LEU A 331 33.04 -1.41 11.73
CA LEU A 331 32.49 -0.15 11.24
C LEU A 331 33.24 0.41 10.02
N ASP A 332 34.53 0.11 9.90
CA ASP A 332 35.42 0.67 8.87
C ASP A 332 35.64 -0.28 7.69
N PHE A 333 35.68 -1.59 7.95
CA PHE A 333 36.02 -2.60 6.94
C PHE A 333 34.88 -3.56 6.58
N GLY A 334 33.80 -3.60 7.37
CA GLY A 334 32.66 -4.49 7.12
C GLY A 334 32.94 -5.97 7.42
N GLU A 335 34.04 -6.29 8.09
CA GLU A 335 34.35 -7.66 8.53
C GLU A 335 33.37 -8.12 9.63
N ILE A 336 32.82 -9.32 9.50
CA ILE A 336 31.97 -9.90 10.56
C ILE A 336 32.85 -10.26 11.76
N LYS A 337 32.62 -9.63 12.91
CA LYS A 337 33.35 -9.91 14.16
C LYS A 337 32.74 -11.05 14.94
N TRP A 338 31.41 -11.13 14.94
CA TRP A 338 30.65 -12.27 15.45
C TRP A 338 29.26 -12.29 14.81
N PHE A 339 28.65 -13.47 14.80
CA PHE A 339 27.23 -13.63 14.49
C PHE A 339 26.61 -14.70 15.39
N ARG A 340 25.28 -14.65 15.54
CA ARG A 340 24.50 -15.67 16.22
C ARG A 340 23.24 -15.96 15.42
N GLN A 341 23.14 -17.18 14.87
CA GLN A 341 21.89 -17.68 14.28
C GLN A 341 20.87 -17.96 15.39
N LEU A 342 19.62 -17.57 15.15
CA LEU A 342 18.50 -17.66 16.07
C LEU A 342 17.25 -18.12 15.30
N GLY A 343 16.42 -18.98 15.88
CA GLY A 343 15.17 -19.44 15.25
C GLY A 343 15.29 -20.68 14.36
N GLY A 344 16.50 -21.20 14.12
CA GLY A 344 16.73 -22.49 13.46
C GLY A 344 16.80 -22.45 11.92
N TYR A 345 16.46 -23.58 11.30
CA TYR A 345 16.36 -23.76 9.85
C TYR A 345 15.08 -23.12 9.31
N ASP A 346 15.22 -22.16 8.41
CA ASP A 346 14.10 -21.45 7.80
C ASP A 346 14.49 -21.06 6.37
N VAL A 347 13.85 -21.77 5.43
CA VAL A 347 13.88 -21.52 3.99
C VAL A 347 12.47 -21.13 3.59
N TRP A 348 12.29 -19.87 3.22
CA TRP A 348 10.97 -19.28 3.04
C TRP A 348 10.92 -18.32 1.85
N TYR A 349 9.91 -18.45 1.02
CA TYR A 349 9.53 -17.49 0.00
C TYR A 349 8.09 -17.75 -0.41
N PHE A 350 7.41 -16.78 -1.00
CA PHE A 350 5.95 -16.81 -1.17
C PHE A 350 5.44 -18.02 -1.97
N ALA A 351 6.17 -18.51 -2.98
CA ALA A 351 5.75 -19.69 -3.74
C ALA A 351 5.70 -20.98 -2.90
N CYS A 352 6.41 -21.02 -1.76
CA CYS A 352 6.41 -22.13 -0.82
C CYS A 352 5.65 -21.84 0.48
N ILE A 353 4.75 -20.85 0.50
CA ILE A 353 3.90 -20.59 1.68
C ILE A 353 3.02 -21.80 2.02
N ASN A 354 2.61 -22.57 1.00
CA ASN A 354 2.00 -23.88 1.16
C ASN A 354 3.08 -24.96 0.98
N SER A 355 3.43 -25.62 2.09
CA SER A 355 4.44 -26.70 2.12
C SER A 355 4.06 -27.92 1.28
N SER A 356 2.80 -28.06 0.86
CA SER A 356 2.34 -29.13 -0.04
C SER A 356 2.65 -28.86 -1.52
N THR A 357 3.20 -27.69 -1.87
CA THR A 357 3.54 -27.34 -3.25
C THR A 357 4.74 -28.18 -3.71
N PRO A 358 4.65 -28.89 -4.87
CA PRO A 358 5.75 -29.72 -5.36
C PRO A 358 7.05 -28.93 -5.55
N GLY A 359 8.17 -29.50 -5.10
CA GLY A 359 9.50 -28.89 -5.22
C GLY A 359 9.85 -27.87 -4.12
N CYS A 360 8.95 -27.64 -3.16
CA CYS A 360 9.29 -26.83 -1.98
C CYS A 360 10.15 -27.63 -0.98
N PRO A 361 11.11 -26.96 -0.30
CA PRO A 361 11.97 -27.61 0.68
C PRO A 361 11.14 -28.15 1.86
N PRO A 362 11.50 -29.32 2.41
CA PRO A 362 10.79 -29.91 3.53
C PRO A 362 11.11 -29.16 4.83
N GLY A 363 10.08 -28.90 5.65
CA GLY A 363 10.24 -28.28 6.97
C GLY A 363 9.06 -27.42 7.39
N PRO A 364 9.09 -26.86 8.62
CA PRO A 364 8.16 -25.80 8.98
C PRO A 364 8.49 -24.56 8.15
N ASN A 365 7.62 -24.21 7.19
CA ASN A 365 7.72 -22.99 6.38
C ASN A 365 7.30 -21.76 7.19
N MET A 366 7.94 -21.55 8.34
CA MET A 366 7.73 -20.42 9.22
C MET A 366 8.61 -19.26 8.78
N ASP A 367 8.00 -18.12 8.44
CA ASP A 367 8.70 -16.85 8.26
C ASP A 367 9.20 -16.36 9.62
N ALA A 368 10.39 -16.82 10.01
CA ALA A 368 10.96 -16.61 11.34
C ALA A 368 12.16 -15.67 11.32
N ASP A 369 12.34 -14.89 10.26
CA ASP A 369 13.50 -14.00 10.14
C ASP A 369 13.41 -12.74 11.01
N PHE A 370 14.45 -11.91 10.95
CA PHE A 370 14.45 -10.62 11.61
C PHE A 370 13.91 -9.53 10.69
N GLY A 371 12.71 -9.05 11.00
CA GLY A 371 12.12 -7.86 10.36
C GLY A 371 12.62 -6.52 10.91
N GLU A 372 13.66 -6.52 11.75
CA GLU A 372 14.24 -5.34 12.36
C GLU A 372 15.73 -5.50 12.68
N ALA A 373 16.49 -4.41 12.67
CA ALA A 373 17.86 -4.38 13.16
C ALA A 373 17.92 -4.21 14.69
N PRO A 374 18.96 -4.73 15.36
CA PRO A 374 19.05 -4.69 16.83
C PRO A 374 19.17 -3.28 17.39
N MET A 375 18.56 -3.06 18.54
CA MET A 375 18.73 -1.86 19.36
C MET A 375 19.95 -2.01 20.27
N VAL A 376 20.75 -0.97 20.41
CA VAL A 376 21.93 -0.95 21.31
C VAL A 376 21.57 -0.32 22.65
N LEU A 377 21.81 -1.04 23.74
CA LEU A 377 21.61 -0.53 25.11
C LEU A 377 22.60 -1.14 26.12
N SER A 378 22.58 -0.60 27.32
CA SER A 378 23.37 -1.08 28.46
C SER A 378 22.48 -1.23 29.68
N VAL A 379 22.55 -2.37 30.34
CA VAL A 379 21.77 -2.69 31.54
C VAL A 379 22.69 -2.94 32.73
N ARG A 380 22.17 -2.81 33.96
CA ARG A 380 22.89 -3.19 35.19
C ARG A 380 22.34 -4.50 35.74
N ALA A 381 23.06 -5.59 35.53
CA ALA A 381 22.72 -6.91 36.04
C ALA A 381 23.66 -7.31 37.18
N ASN A 382 23.09 -7.65 38.35
CA ASN A 382 23.83 -8.05 39.56
C ASN A 382 24.97 -7.08 39.92
N GLY A 383 24.69 -5.77 39.87
CA GLY A 383 25.67 -4.71 40.13
C GLY A 383 26.64 -4.42 38.98
N THR A 384 26.72 -5.29 37.97
CA THR A 384 27.65 -5.17 36.84
C THR A 384 26.96 -4.57 35.62
N LYS A 385 27.65 -3.66 34.91
CA LYS A 385 27.17 -3.14 33.62
C LYS A 385 27.31 -4.24 32.56
N LYS A 386 26.25 -4.49 31.81
CA LYS A 386 26.23 -5.39 30.65
C LYS A 386 25.79 -4.61 29.42
N ASP A 387 26.59 -4.67 28.37
CA ASP A 387 26.30 -4.05 27.09
C ASP A 387 25.65 -5.10 26.19
N ILE A 388 24.42 -4.84 25.76
CA ILE A 388 23.62 -5.80 25.01
C ILE A 388 23.06 -5.18 23.73
N VAL A 389 22.75 -6.03 22.76
CA VAL A 389 21.86 -5.73 21.66
C VAL A 389 20.56 -6.50 21.82
N VAL A 390 19.45 -5.89 21.41
CA VAL A 390 18.13 -6.52 21.50
C VAL A 390 17.37 -6.39 20.19
N ALA A 391 16.80 -7.49 19.71
CA ALA A 391 15.88 -7.52 18.56
C ALA A 391 14.75 -8.52 18.82
N VAL A 392 13.60 -8.28 18.22
CA VAL A 392 12.42 -9.16 18.24
C VAL A 392 12.26 -9.78 16.85
N GLN A 393 12.19 -11.10 16.83
CA GLN A 393 12.14 -11.92 15.64
C GLN A 393 10.68 -12.17 15.23
N LYS A 394 10.46 -12.47 13.94
CA LYS A 394 9.13 -12.88 13.45
C LYS A 394 8.58 -14.15 14.07
N SER A 395 9.41 -14.98 14.69
CA SER A 395 8.95 -16.09 15.53
C SER A 395 8.16 -15.63 16.78
N GLY A 396 8.21 -14.35 17.13
CA GLY A 396 7.63 -13.78 18.35
C GLY A 396 8.61 -13.72 19.52
N PHE A 397 9.84 -14.21 19.35
CA PHE A 397 10.88 -14.15 20.38
C PHE A 397 11.61 -12.81 20.40
N GLY A 398 11.72 -12.21 21.58
CA GLY A 398 12.71 -11.19 21.90
C GLY A 398 14.04 -11.82 22.30
N TRP A 399 15.13 -11.34 21.70
CA TRP A 399 16.49 -11.84 21.91
C TRP A 399 17.39 -10.72 22.41
N ALA A 400 18.10 -10.96 23.51
CA ALA A 400 19.18 -10.10 23.97
C ALA A 400 20.52 -10.81 23.89
N LEU A 401 21.50 -10.21 23.23
CA LEU A 401 22.85 -10.76 23.08
C LEU A 401 23.91 -9.83 23.66
N ASP A 402 24.97 -10.40 24.21
CA ASP A 402 26.16 -9.67 24.64
C ASP A 402 26.89 -9.06 23.44
N ARG A 403 27.25 -7.77 23.54
CA ARG A 403 27.83 -6.98 22.44
C ARG A 403 29.24 -7.39 22.02
N ASP A 404 29.97 -8.08 22.89
CA ASP A 404 31.36 -8.47 22.65
C ASP A 404 31.47 -9.79 21.89
N ASN A 405 30.52 -10.71 22.08
CA ASN A 405 30.65 -12.09 21.57
C ASN A 405 29.35 -12.71 21.04
N GLY A 406 28.21 -12.00 21.10
CA GLY A 406 26.94 -12.51 20.60
C GLY A 406 26.31 -13.61 21.46
N ASN A 407 26.82 -13.88 22.66
CA ASN A 407 26.23 -14.86 23.57
C ASN A 407 24.84 -14.41 24.02
N ILE A 408 23.91 -15.36 24.09
CA ILE A 408 22.54 -15.09 24.56
C ILE A 408 22.59 -14.64 26.03
N PHE A 409 22.11 -13.44 26.27
CA PHE A 409 21.95 -12.85 27.60
C PHE A 409 20.58 -13.22 28.18
N TRP A 410 19.52 -13.10 27.38
CA TRP A 410 18.20 -13.68 27.65
C TRP A 410 17.42 -13.87 26.34
N SER A 411 16.41 -14.72 26.38
CA SER A 411 15.42 -14.91 25.32
C SER A 411 14.03 -15.00 25.93
N THR A 412 13.02 -14.43 25.29
CA THR A 412 11.64 -14.46 25.80
C THR A 412 10.66 -14.51 24.64
N GLU A 413 9.72 -15.45 24.68
CA GLU A 413 8.57 -15.47 23.78
C GLU A 413 7.63 -14.30 24.14
N ALA A 414 7.68 -13.21 23.38
CA ALA A 414 6.89 -12.02 23.65
C ALA A 414 5.41 -12.21 23.24
N GLY A 415 5.14 -13.10 22.30
CA GLY A 415 3.82 -13.51 21.86
C GLY A 415 3.91 -14.47 20.68
N PRO A 416 2.76 -14.88 20.10
CA PRO A 416 2.74 -15.82 18.99
C PRO A 416 3.42 -15.25 17.73
N GLY A 417 4.15 -16.12 17.02
CA GLY A 417 4.58 -15.89 15.64
C GLY A 417 3.44 -16.01 14.63
N GLY A 418 3.77 -16.18 13.35
CA GLY A 418 2.79 -16.43 12.30
C GLY A 418 3.42 -16.52 10.91
N LEU A 419 2.61 -16.82 9.89
CA LEU A 419 3.05 -16.93 8.49
C LEU A 419 3.57 -15.62 7.89
N GLN A 420 3.23 -14.47 8.50
CA GLN A 420 3.77 -13.15 8.16
C GLN A 420 4.51 -12.53 9.36
N GLY A 421 4.87 -13.37 10.33
CA GLY A 421 5.58 -13.02 11.55
C GLY A 421 4.73 -12.58 12.75
N GLY A 422 5.43 -12.50 13.88
CA GLY A 422 5.00 -12.05 15.20
C GLY A 422 5.63 -10.69 15.52
N GLY A 423 6.96 -10.61 15.65
CA GLY A 423 7.67 -9.33 15.82
C GLY A 423 8.20 -8.76 14.51
N THR A 424 7.70 -7.60 14.07
CA THR A 424 8.10 -6.99 12.79
C THR A 424 8.21 -5.47 12.86
N TRP A 425 9.06 -4.92 11.97
CA TRP A 425 9.15 -3.52 11.54
C TRP A 425 9.71 -2.51 12.55
N GLY A 426 9.78 -2.82 13.85
CA GLY A 426 10.58 -2.05 14.80
C GLY A 426 10.05 -2.02 16.23
N ALA A 427 10.86 -2.55 17.14
CA ALA A 427 10.78 -2.38 18.59
C ALA A 427 11.38 -1.04 19.02
N ALA A 428 11.11 -0.65 20.26
CA ALA A 428 11.62 0.57 20.86
C ALA A 428 12.17 0.30 22.27
N THR A 429 13.09 1.14 22.74
CA THR A 429 13.60 1.05 24.12
C THR A 429 13.94 2.41 24.69
N ASP A 430 13.57 2.63 25.96
CA ASP A 430 14.04 3.77 26.77
C ASP A 430 15.33 3.43 27.55
N GLY A 431 15.93 2.26 27.27
CA GLY A 431 17.08 1.70 27.97
C GLY A 431 16.75 0.91 29.24
N LYS A 432 15.49 0.95 29.72
CA LYS A 432 15.01 0.16 30.86
C LYS A 432 14.07 -0.93 30.42
N LEU A 433 13.15 -0.62 29.51
CA LEU A 433 12.20 -1.56 28.95
C LEU A 433 12.42 -1.71 27.44
N VAL A 434 12.08 -2.89 26.94
CA VAL A 434 12.00 -3.21 25.52
C VAL A 434 10.52 -3.31 25.18
N TYR A 435 10.06 -2.48 24.24
CA TYR A 435 8.69 -2.44 23.77
C TYR A 435 8.62 -3.03 22.38
N THR A 436 7.67 -3.93 22.14
CA THR A 436 7.48 -4.52 20.82
C THR A 436 5.99 -4.71 20.51
N SER A 437 5.74 -4.97 19.23
CA SER A 437 4.44 -5.26 18.66
C SER A 437 4.43 -6.69 18.16
N ILE A 438 3.39 -7.43 18.54
CA ILE A 438 3.11 -8.77 18.04
C ILE A 438 1.92 -8.68 17.08
N VAL A 439 2.15 -9.00 15.80
CA VAL A 439 1.14 -8.92 14.74
C VAL A 439 0.09 -10.03 14.90
N ASN A 440 0.53 -11.23 15.27
CA ASN A 440 -0.29 -12.46 15.38
C ASN A 440 -1.05 -12.77 14.08
N SER A 441 -0.32 -12.92 12.96
CA SER A 441 -0.93 -13.02 11.62
C SER A 441 -1.84 -14.24 11.43
N ASN A 442 -1.67 -15.29 12.24
CA ASN A 442 -2.41 -16.55 12.17
C ASN A 442 -3.57 -16.61 13.18
N GLU A 443 -3.85 -15.50 13.88
CA GLU A 443 -4.96 -15.40 14.84
C GLU A 443 -4.89 -16.44 15.97
N LEU A 444 -3.68 -16.77 16.40
CA LEU A 444 -3.45 -17.73 17.48
C LEU A 444 -3.88 -17.15 18.83
N ASN A 445 -4.19 -18.02 19.78
CA ASN A 445 -4.51 -17.59 21.15
C ASN A 445 -3.30 -16.89 21.79
N PHE A 446 -3.43 -15.59 22.05
CA PHE A 446 -2.43 -14.78 22.72
C PHE A 446 -2.88 -14.38 24.14
N THR A 447 -2.25 -14.99 25.15
CA THR A 447 -2.53 -14.71 26.57
C THR A 447 -1.84 -13.42 27.03
N LEU A 448 -2.63 -12.49 27.59
CA LEU A 448 -2.19 -11.13 27.94
C LEU A 448 -1.65 -11.02 29.37
N ALA A 449 -0.34 -10.88 29.53
CA ALA A 449 0.26 -10.65 30.84
C ALA A 449 -0.07 -9.25 31.43
N PRO A 450 -0.22 -9.10 32.76
CA PRO A 450 -0.21 -10.15 33.79
C PRO A 450 -1.57 -10.84 33.98
N SER A 451 -2.57 -10.52 33.17
CA SER A 451 -3.88 -11.18 33.22
C SER A 451 -3.83 -12.57 32.58
N THR A 452 -4.96 -13.29 32.62
CA THR A 452 -5.16 -14.55 31.89
C THR A 452 -6.12 -14.38 30.71
N LYS A 453 -6.47 -13.14 30.35
CA LYS A 453 -7.32 -12.86 29.19
C LYS A 453 -6.60 -13.26 27.91
N VAL A 454 -7.34 -13.77 26.93
CA VAL A 454 -6.83 -14.20 25.64
C VAL A 454 -7.39 -13.28 24.55
N THR A 455 -6.56 -12.92 23.58
CA THR A 455 -6.97 -12.30 22.31
C THR A 455 -6.49 -13.15 21.15
N THR A 456 -7.16 -13.06 20.01
CA THR A 456 -6.68 -13.60 18.73
C THR A 456 -6.16 -12.49 17.81
N GLY A 457 -6.24 -11.23 18.23
CA GLY A 457 -5.61 -10.11 17.53
C GLY A 457 -4.12 -9.96 17.87
N GLY A 458 -3.52 -8.88 17.38
CA GLY A 458 -2.18 -8.48 17.78
C GLY A 458 -2.13 -7.88 19.19
N GLY A 459 -0.92 -7.63 19.69
CA GLY A 459 -0.73 -6.99 20.99
C GLY A 459 0.60 -6.26 21.13
N TRP A 460 0.65 -5.30 22.05
CA TRP A 460 1.87 -4.62 22.46
C TRP A 460 2.42 -5.23 23.73
N VAL A 461 3.73 -5.40 23.78
CA VAL A 461 4.43 -6.10 24.88
C VAL A 461 5.54 -5.20 25.41
N ALA A 462 5.66 -5.11 26.73
CA ALA A 462 6.83 -4.54 27.38
C ALA A 462 7.58 -5.59 28.20
N MET A 463 8.88 -5.68 27.95
CA MET A 463 9.81 -6.56 28.64
C MET A 463 10.83 -5.74 29.43
N ASP A 464 11.23 -6.22 30.59
CA ASP A 464 12.36 -5.67 31.32
C ASP A 464 13.66 -5.92 30.54
N ALA A 465 14.41 -4.86 30.20
CA ALA A 465 15.59 -4.98 29.34
C ALA A 465 16.71 -5.83 29.95
N LYS A 466 16.75 -5.96 31.28
CA LYS A 466 17.77 -6.74 32.00
C LYS A 466 17.44 -8.23 32.00
N THR A 467 16.18 -8.60 32.13
CA THR A 467 15.77 -9.99 32.41
C THR A 467 14.94 -10.64 31.31
N GLY A 468 14.44 -9.86 30.35
CA GLY A 468 13.50 -10.33 29.34
C GLY A 468 12.06 -10.51 29.87
N LYS A 469 11.84 -10.42 31.18
CA LYS A 469 10.53 -10.67 31.79
C LYS A 469 9.47 -9.72 31.24
N ILE A 470 8.38 -10.28 30.72
CA ILE A 470 7.19 -9.52 30.32
C ILE A 470 6.56 -8.88 31.56
N LEU A 471 6.39 -7.56 31.51
CA LEU A 471 5.78 -6.77 32.57
C LEU A 471 4.29 -6.52 32.30
N TRP A 472 3.94 -6.28 31.04
CA TRP A 472 2.57 -6.13 30.60
C TRP A 472 2.44 -6.45 29.11
N THR A 473 1.24 -6.90 28.74
CA THR A 473 0.78 -7.09 27.37
C THR A 473 -0.57 -6.38 27.22
N THR A 474 -0.78 -5.69 26.09
CA THR A 474 -2.03 -5.00 25.79
C THR A 474 -2.51 -5.42 24.41
N ALA A 475 -3.70 -6.02 24.34
CA ALA A 475 -4.31 -6.36 23.06
C ALA A 475 -4.59 -5.09 22.25
N VAL A 476 -4.39 -5.19 20.95
CA VAL A 476 -4.89 -4.17 20.03
C VAL A 476 -6.42 -4.22 20.08
N PRO A 477 -7.12 -3.06 20.25
CA PRO A 477 -8.56 -3.04 20.26
C PRO A 477 -9.18 -3.66 18.99
N ASN A 478 -10.38 -4.23 19.13
CA ASN A 478 -11.16 -4.84 18.04
C ASN A 478 -10.43 -5.96 17.28
N ASN A 479 -9.60 -6.75 17.97
CA ASN A 479 -8.75 -7.78 17.36
C ASN A 479 -7.89 -7.26 16.19
N GLY A 480 -7.50 -5.98 16.23
CA GLY A 480 -6.66 -5.39 15.20
C GLY A 480 -5.24 -5.98 15.19
N LYS A 481 -4.51 -5.70 14.11
CA LYS A 481 -3.09 -6.06 13.99
C LYS A 481 -2.21 -4.86 14.36
N SER A 482 -1.20 -5.11 15.19
CA SER A 482 -0.25 -4.10 15.66
C SER A 482 0.83 -3.85 14.62
N ASN A 483 1.52 -2.71 14.72
CA ASN A 483 2.66 -2.36 13.90
C ASN A 483 3.75 -1.68 14.76
N ILE A 484 4.83 -1.22 14.16
CA ILE A 484 5.98 -0.49 14.73
C ILE A 484 5.62 0.48 15.87
N VAL A 485 6.49 0.52 16.89
CA VAL A 485 6.31 1.34 18.09
C VAL A 485 7.37 2.42 18.24
N THR A 486 7.06 3.45 19.03
CA THR A 486 7.98 4.55 19.35
C THR A 486 7.75 5.01 20.78
N VAL A 487 8.81 5.27 21.53
CA VAL A 487 8.67 5.69 22.94
C VAL A 487 9.09 7.15 23.14
N ALA A 488 8.27 7.90 23.85
CA ALA A 488 8.50 9.30 24.21
C ALA A 488 8.09 9.54 25.66
N ASN A 489 9.08 9.76 26.54
CA ASN A 489 8.88 10.17 27.93
C ASN A 489 7.74 9.43 28.67
N GLY A 490 7.83 8.10 28.72
CA GLY A 490 6.86 7.24 29.41
C GLY A 490 5.56 6.97 28.64
N VAL A 491 5.46 7.42 27.39
CA VAL A 491 4.35 7.11 26.47
C VAL A 491 4.88 6.28 25.31
N LEU A 492 4.25 5.13 25.06
CA LEU A 492 4.47 4.32 23.87
C LEU A 492 3.43 4.72 22.81
N LEU A 493 3.90 5.11 21.64
CA LEU A 493 3.10 5.45 20.48
C LEU A 493 3.06 4.25 19.54
N ALA A 494 1.87 3.84 19.10
CA ALA A 494 1.68 2.69 18.23
C ALA A 494 0.65 2.95 17.11
N GLY A 495 0.93 2.48 15.90
CA GLY A 495 0.01 2.45 14.77
C GLY A 495 -0.55 1.06 14.52
N CYS A 496 -1.63 0.97 13.73
CA CYS A 496 -2.30 -0.28 13.40
C CYS A 496 -2.62 -0.41 11.90
N PHE A 497 -2.68 -1.66 11.43
CA PHE A 497 -3.00 -2.03 10.05
C PHE A 497 -4.50 -1.95 9.69
N SER A 498 -5.35 -1.54 10.63
CA SER A 498 -6.78 -1.42 10.36
C SER A 498 -7.07 -0.38 9.26
N PRO A 499 -8.08 -0.59 8.40
CA PRO A 499 -8.53 0.42 7.44
C PRO A 499 -8.84 1.78 8.06
N ALA A 500 -9.31 1.81 9.30
CA ALA A 500 -9.55 3.05 10.05
C ALA A 500 -8.26 3.76 10.49
N GLY A 501 -7.13 3.05 10.49
CA GLY A 501 -5.82 3.59 10.81
C GLY A 501 -5.68 4.17 12.22
N PRO A 502 -6.09 3.47 13.29
CA PRO A 502 -5.99 4.04 14.62
C PRO A 502 -4.52 4.15 15.05
N VAL A 503 -4.22 5.27 15.69
CA VAL A 503 -2.96 5.56 16.37
C VAL A 503 -3.24 5.66 17.86
N TYR A 504 -2.43 5.00 18.67
CA TYR A 504 -2.59 4.92 20.12
C TYR A 504 -1.41 5.57 20.84
N ALA A 505 -1.73 6.21 21.96
CA ALA A 505 -0.76 6.54 23.00
C ALA A 505 -1.03 5.68 24.23
N ILE A 506 -0.01 4.97 24.68
CA ILE A 506 -0.09 3.92 25.70
C ILE A 506 0.87 4.28 26.84
N ASN A 507 0.44 4.09 28.09
CA ASN A 507 1.31 4.31 29.23
C ASN A 507 2.39 3.22 29.27
N ALA A 508 3.64 3.62 29.07
CA ALA A 508 4.76 2.70 28.93
C ALA A 508 5.05 1.89 30.22
N LYS A 509 4.57 2.36 31.38
CA LYS A 509 4.75 1.68 32.67
C LYS A 509 3.81 0.48 32.84
N ASN A 510 2.59 0.52 32.28
CA ASN A 510 1.55 -0.45 32.61
C ASN A 510 0.65 -0.89 31.45
N GLY A 511 0.91 -0.44 30.22
CA GLY A 511 0.15 -0.84 29.03
C GLY A 511 -1.23 -0.18 28.89
N LYS A 512 -1.63 0.72 29.81
CA LYS A 512 -2.95 1.36 29.70
C LYS A 512 -2.98 2.31 28.49
N ILE A 513 -3.93 2.10 27.58
CA ILE A 513 -4.23 3.06 26.49
C ILE A 513 -4.71 4.38 27.12
N LEU A 514 -4.05 5.47 26.76
CA LEU A 514 -4.30 6.82 27.27
C LEU A 514 -5.10 7.67 26.28
N TRP A 515 -4.92 7.42 24.98
CA TRP A 515 -5.52 8.19 23.90
C TRP A 515 -5.49 7.39 22.60
N THR A 516 -6.43 7.69 21.69
CA THR A 516 -6.49 7.14 20.34
C THR A 516 -6.99 8.17 19.32
N TYR A 517 -6.62 8.00 18.05
CA TYR A 517 -7.13 8.77 16.91
C TYR A 517 -7.14 7.95 15.63
N GLU A 518 -8.23 8.02 14.87
CA GLU A 518 -8.37 7.34 13.58
C GLU A 518 -7.86 8.23 12.45
N THR A 519 -6.84 7.79 11.73
CA THR A 519 -6.25 8.53 10.60
C THR A 519 -7.03 8.37 9.29
N GLY A 520 -7.92 7.38 9.21
CA GLY A 520 -8.75 7.09 8.03
C GLY A 520 -8.05 6.28 6.94
N ALA A 521 -6.87 5.71 7.22
CA ALA A 521 -6.16 4.75 6.37
C ALA A 521 -5.14 3.99 7.21
N SER A 522 -4.75 2.77 6.84
CA SER A 522 -3.84 1.97 7.66
C SER A 522 -2.49 2.65 7.91
N VAL A 523 -1.94 2.42 9.11
CA VAL A 523 -0.68 3.04 9.55
C VAL A 523 0.43 2.01 9.41
N HIS A 524 1.13 2.04 8.27
CA HIS A 524 2.25 1.14 7.97
C HIS A 524 3.61 1.67 8.48
N GLY A 525 3.80 3.00 8.49
CA GLY A 525 5.04 3.63 8.90
C GLY A 525 5.14 3.86 10.41
N GLY A 526 6.36 4.05 10.90
CA GLY A 526 6.62 4.46 12.27
C GLY A 526 6.34 5.93 12.51
N MET A 527 6.25 6.29 13.80
CA MET A 527 6.10 7.67 14.23
C MET A 527 7.45 8.27 14.60
N SER A 528 7.63 9.54 14.25
CA SER A 528 8.72 10.36 14.77
C SER A 528 8.16 11.43 15.70
N VAL A 529 9.00 11.88 16.64
CA VAL A 529 8.58 12.80 17.70
C VAL A 529 9.48 14.03 17.69
N SER A 530 8.85 15.21 17.77
CA SER A 530 9.55 16.48 17.89
C SER A 530 8.75 17.47 18.71
N LYS A 531 9.36 17.97 19.79
CA LYS A 531 8.93 19.15 20.59
C LYS A 531 7.47 19.10 21.05
N GLY A 532 6.99 17.92 21.44
CA GLY A 532 5.62 17.70 21.89
C GLY A 532 4.63 17.25 20.81
N CYS A 533 5.09 17.05 19.57
CA CYS A 533 4.29 16.55 18.46
C CYS A 533 4.79 15.18 18.01
N MET A 534 3.87 14.32 17.58
CA MET A 534 4.17 13.10 16.84
C MET A 534 3.76 13.28 15.37
N PHE A 535 4.54 12.72 14.46
CA PHE A 535 4.32 12.77 13.02
C PHE A 535 4.12 11.35 12.52
N VAL A 536 3.03 11.11 11.80
CA VAL A 536 2.61 9.79 11.33
C VAL A 536 2.28 9.87 9.84
N GLY A 537 2.87 8.96 9.07
CA GLY A 537 2.45 8.65 7.71
C GLY A 537 1.43 7.51 7.71
N HIS A 538 0.42 7.59 6.85
CA HIS A 538 -0.60 6.57 6.71
C HIS A 538 -0.98 6.38 5.22
N GLY A 539 -1.61 5.25 4.88
CA GLY A 539 -1.90 4.82 3.50
C GLY A 539 -2.69 3.51 3.45
N TYR A 540 -2.91 2.92 2.27
CA TYR A 540 -3.67 1.68 2.02
C TYR A 540 -5.06 1.71 2.65
N LYS A 541 -5.94 2.55 2.11
CA LYS A 541 -7.37 2.44 2.39
C LYS A 541 -7.83 1.05 1.94
N ALA A 542 -8.43 0.25 2.83
CA ALA A 542 -9.48 -0.63 2.33
C ALA A 542 -10.56 0.32 1.83
N SER A 543 -10.73 0.42 0.52
CA SER A 543 -11.57 1.44 -0.07
C SER A 543 -13.01 1.26 0.41
N GLU A 544 -13.55 2.22 1.17
CA GLU A 544 -15.01 2.48 1.23
C GLU A 544 -15.51 3.08 -0.10
N ASP A 545 -14.69 3.06 -1.15
CA ASP A 545 -15.01 3.60 -2.45
C ASP A 545 -16.04 2.71 -3.15
N TRP A 546 -17.06 3.38 -3.71
CA TRP A 546 -18.10 2.80 -4.55
C TRP A 546 -17.87 3.33 -5.97
N LEU A 547 -17.15 2.56 -6.79
CA LEU A 547 -16.51 3.08 -8.00
C LEU A 547 -17.46 3.19 -9.20
N ASN A 548 -18.54 2.43 -9.21
CA ASN A 548 -19.49 2.34 -10.31
C ASN A 548 -20.85 1.83 -9.77
N HIS A 549 -21.80 1.56 -10.66
CA HIS A 549 -23.14 1.11 -10.29
C HIS A 549 -23.17 -0.05 -9.28
N GLY A 550 -22.37 -1.09 -9.52
CA GLY A 550 -22.27 -2.27 -8.66
C GLY A 550 -21.27 -2.18 -7.51
N GLY A 551 -20.70 -1.00 -7.27
CA GLY A 551 -19.63 -0.74 -6.30
C GLY A 551 -18.24 -1.10 -6.82
N LYS A 552 -18.10 -2.27 -7.48
CA LYS A 552 -16.85 -2.78 -8.07
C LYS A 552 -17.13 -3.62 -9.33
N ILE A 553 -16.08 -4.15 -9.96
CA ILE A 553 -16.17 -4.86 -11.26
C ILE A 553 -17.04 -6.13 -11.24
N LEU A 554 -17.30 -6.72 -10.07
CA LEU A 554 -18.11 -7.93 -9.92
C LEU A 554 -19.62 -7.66 -9.90
N ASN A 555 -20.02 -6.38 -9.90
CA ASN A 555 -21.41 -5.92 -9.90
C ASN A 555 -22.29 -6.49 -8.75
N ARG A 556 -21.69 -6.78 -7.59
CA ARG A 556 -22.39 -7.44 -6.46
C ARG A 556 -23.24 -6.50 -5.60
N ARG A 557 -23.13 -5.18 -5.80
CA ARG A 557 -23.73 -4.15 -4.94
C ARG A 557 -23.49 -4.39 -3.45
N TYR A 558 -22.30 -4.88 -3.12
CA TYR A 558 -21.90 -5.24 -1.76
C TYR A 558 -20.77 -4.32 -1.29
N ALA A 559 -20.97 -3.66 -0.13
CA ALA A 559 -19.98 -2.78 0.47
C ALA A 559 -18.90 -3.59 1.20
N ASP A 560 -17.84 -3.97 0.48
CA ASP A 560 -16.71 -4.69 1.07
C ASP A 560 -16.09 -3.88 2.23
N GLY A 561 -16.14 -4.41 3.46
CA GLY A 561 -15.52 -3.78 4.63
C GLY A 561 -16.46 -2.93 5.50
N GLU A 562 -17.73 -2.76 5.10
CA GLU A 562 -18.76 -2.18 5.97
C GLU A 562 -19.05 -3.12 7.15
N THR A 563 -18.98 -2.60 8.37
CA THR A 563 -19.09 -3.39 9.63
C THR A 563 -19.98 -2.73 10.68
N LYS A 564 -20.47 -1.50 10.41
CA LYS A 564 -21.30 -0.70 11.30
C LYS A 564 -22.78 -0.85 10.97
N ILE A 565 -23.14 -1.01 9.69
CA ILE A 565 -24.51 -1.32 9.25
C ILE A 565 -24.70 -2.83 9.22
N SER A 566 -25.60 -3.33 10.07
CA SER A 566 -25.98 -4.73 10.18
C SER A 566 -27.49 -4.85 10.45
N PRO A 567 -28.10 -6.05 10.37
CA PRO A 567 -29.49 -6.24 10.75
C PRO A 567 -29.83 -5.71 12.15
N GLU A 568 -28.89 -5.80 13.09
CA GLU A 568 -29.06 -5.33 14.47
C GLU A 568 -29.01 -3.81 14.58
N THR A 569 -28.19 -3.14 13.75
CA THR A 569 -27.98 -1.69 13.82
C THR A 569 -28.81 -0.91 12.80
N ALA A 570 -29.45 -1.57 11.83
CA ALA A 570 -30.25 -0.93 10.79
C ALA A 570 -31.34 0.00 11.35
N SER A 571 -31.94 -0.37 12.47
CA SER A 571 -32.95 0.44 13.18
C SER A 571 -32.40 1.73 13.79
N SER A 572 -31.08 1.81 14.00
CA SER A 572 -30.39 2.98 14.57
C SER A 572 -29.90 3.98 13.52
N LEU A 573 -30.14 3.69 12.23
CA LEU A 573 -29.77 4.60 11.15
C LEU A 573 -30.48 5.94 11.30
N SER A 574 -29.71 7.01 11.18
CA SER A 574 -30.21 8.39 11.22
C SER A 574 -29.67 9.18 10.03
N LEU A 575 -30.46 10.14 9.58
CA LEU A 575 -30.08 11.03 8.48
C LEU A 575 -28.81 11.80 8.86
N ARG A 576 -27.72 11.58 8.12
CA ARG A 576 -26.45 12.29 8.35
C ARG A 576 -26.47 13.70 7.76
N TRP A 577 -26.92 13.84 6.52
CA TRP A 577 -27.08 15.11 5.81
C TRP A 577 -28.04 14.92 4.64
N ARG A 578 -28.53 16.04 4.09
CA ARG A 578 -29.37 16.10 2.89
C ARG A 578 -28.80 17.14 1.93
N PHE A 579 -28.84 16.83 0.63
CA PHE A 579 -28.44 17.74 -0.44
C PHE A 579 -29.62 17.98 -1.40
N GLU A 580 -29.86 19.24 -1.77
CA GLU A 580 -30.96 19.62 -2.65
C GLU A 580 -30.47 19.76 -4.09
N ALA A 581 -30.72 18.77 -4.95
CA ALA A 581 -30.26 18.75 -6.34
C ALA A 581 -31.22 19.41 -7.35
N GLY A 582 -32.38 19.86 -6.86
CA GLY A 582 -33.38 20.66 -7.57
C GLY A 582 -34.30 19.90 -8.54
N ARG A 583 -34.00 18.64 -8.88
CA ARG A 583 -34.87 17.66 -9.55
C ARG A 583 -34.42 16.25 -9.13
N ASP A 584 -35.15 15.24 -9.62
CA ASP A 584 -34.93 13.83 -9.33
C ASP A 584 -33.46 13.40 -9.52
N ILE A 585 -33.07 12.37 -8.77
CA ILE A 585 -31.81 11.65 -8.90
C ILE A 585 -32.19 10.18 -9.03
N SER A 586 -31.89 9.57 -10.17
CA SER A 586 -32.13 8.14 -10.42
C SER A 586 -30.85 7.31 -10.42
N ALA A 587 -29.69 7.96 -10.45
CA ALA A 587 -28.39 7.31 -10.47
C ALA A 587 -27.96 6.91 -9.06
N THR A 588 -27.35 5.72 -8.93
CA THR A 588 -26.60 5.37 -7.72
C THR A 588 -25.38 6.30 -7.62
N PRO A 589 -25.10 6.92 -6.47
CA PRO A 589 -23.92 7.76 -6.34
C PRO A 589 -22.63 6.95 -6.39
N ALA A 590 -21.59 7.50 -7.04
CA ALA A 590 -20.23 6.99 -6.90
C ALA A 590 -19.54 7.65 -5.72
N ILE A 591 -18.75 6.90 -4.96
CA ILE A 591 -18.00 7.39 -3.81
C ILE A 591 -16.53 7.11 -4.04
N TYR A 592 -15.71 8.14 -3.95
CA TYR A 592 -14.26 7.98 -3.99
C TYR A 592 -13.59 9.02 -3.10
N ASP A 593 -12.72 8.55 -2.21
CA ASP A 593 -11.89 9.39 -1.34
C ASP A 593 -12.71 10.45 -0.57
N GLY A 594 -13.83 10.02 0.02
CA GLY A 594 -14.70 10.89 0.82
C GLY A 594 -15.49 11.93 0.02
N THR A 595 -15.58 11.78 -1.31
CA THR A 595 -16.43 12.61 -2.17
C THR A 595 -17.48 11.74 -2.85
N VAL A 596 -18.71 12.23 -2.90
CA VAL A 596 -19.88 11.59 -3.50
C VAL A 596 -20.21 12.31 -4.81
N TYR A 597 -20.33 11.55 -5.90
CA TYR A 597 -20.60 12.05 -7.24
C TYR A 597 -21.93 11.52 -7.76
N PHE A 598 -22.80 12.38 -8.27
CA PHE A 598 -24.08 11.99 -8.84
C PHE A 598 -24.62 13.05 -9.80
N PRO A 599 -25.33 12.64 -10.88
CA PRO A 599 -26.08 13.55 -11.72
C PRO A 599 -27.52 13.76 -11.21
N SER A 600 -28.18 14.81 -11.70
CA SER A 600 -29.62 15.02 -11.51
C SER A 600 -30.34 15.32 -12.82
N TRP A 601 -31.66 15.09 -12.82
CA TRP A 601 -32.58 15.40 -13.92
C TRP A 601 -32.73 16.91 -14.19
N LYS A 602 -32.03 17.78 -13.45
CA LYS A 602 -31.86 19.20 -13.76
C LYS A 602 -30.73 19.44 -14.77
N GLY A 603 -30.04 18.39 -15.21
CA GLY A 603 -28.91 18.47 -16.14
C GLY A 603 -27.59 18.83 -15.46
N ASN A 604 -27.48 18.66 -14.14
CA ASN A 604 -26.26 18.95 -13.39
C ASN A 604 -25.58 17.66 -12.92
N ILE A 605 -24.25 17.68 -12.86
CA ILE A 605 -23.41 16.72 -12.16
C ILE A 605 -22.87 17.42 -10.91
N TYR A 606 -22.94 16.74 -9.77
CA TYR A 606 -22.50 17.25 -8.49
C TYR A 606 -21.37 16.40 -7.93
N ALA A 607 -20.44 17.06 -7.26
CA ALA A 607 -19.54 16.45 -6.29
C ALA A 607 -19.78 17.09 -4.92
N VAL A 608 -20.02 16.28 -3.90
CA VAL A 608 -20.23 16.73 -2.52
C VAL A 608 -19.37 15.92 -1.56
N LYS A 609 -19.04 16.49 -0.39
CA LYS A 609 -18.30 15.74 0.63
C LYS A 609 -19.19 14.69 1.29
N SER A 610 -18.69 13.47 1.45
CA SER A 610 -19.43 12.40 2.14
C SER A 610 -19.64 12.68 3.63
N SER A 611 -18.80 13.52 4.24
CA SER A 611 -18.85 13.84 5.67
C SER A 611 -20.08 14.65 6.08
N ASP A 612 -20.49 15.61 5.25
CA ASP A 612 -21.45 16.66 5.59
C ASP A 612 -22.35 17.10 4.42
N GLY A 613 -22.16 16.56 3.21
CA GLY A 613 -22.94 16.92 2.02
C GLY A 613 -22.58 18.29 1.43
N CYS A 614 -21.49 18.94 1.87
CA CYS A 614 -21.09 20.23 1.33
C CYS A 614 -20.68 20.12 -0.15
N LEU A 615 -21.17 21.03 -0.98
CA LEU A 615 -20.82 21.12 -2.39
C LEU A 615 -19.32 21.34 -2.58
N VAL A 616 -18.70 20.50 -3.40
CA VAL A 616 -17.32 20.65 -3.89
C VAL A 616 -17.35 21.39 -5.22
N TRP A 617 -18.09 20.85 -6.20
CA TRP A 617 -18.32 21.49 -7.49
C TRP A 617 -19.65 21.02 -8.09
N GLN A 618 -20.19 21.82 -9.00
CA GLN A 618 -21.37 21.53 -9.80
C GLN A 618 -21.10 21.91 -11.25
N LYS A 619 -21.55 21.09 -12.20
CA LYS A 619 -21.42 21.35 -13.64
C LYS A 619 -22.70 21.01 -14.36
N ASN A 620 -23.17 21.93 -15.21
CA ASN A 620 -24.29 21.65 -16.10
C ASN A 620 -23.79 20.89 -17.34
N VAL A 621 -24.40 19.75 -17.67
CA VAL A 621 -23.97 18.87 -18.75
C VAL A 621 -24.06 19.56 -20.12
N GLN A 622 -25.13 20.33 -20.35
CA GLN A 622 -25.34 21.05 -21.60
C GLN A 622 -24.29 22.14 -21.80
N GLU A 623 -24.05 22.97 -20.78
CA GLU A 623 -23.01 24.01 -20.82
C GLU A 623 -21.61 23.40 -20.98
N LEU A 624 -21.36 22.27 -20.32
CA LEU A 624 -20.07 21.61 -20.33
C LEU A 624 -19.73 21.01 -21.69
N THR A 625 -20.73 20.52 -22.43
CA THR A 625 -20.53 19.79 -23.70
C THR A 625 -20.91 20.57 -24.95
N GLY A 626 -21.72 21.62 -24.82
CA GLY A 626 -22.29 22.35 -25.95
C GLY A 626 -23.34 21.56 -26.75
N LEU A 627 -23.77 20.40 -26.27
CA LEU A 627 -24.72 19.54 -26.99
C LEU A 627 -26.15 20.09 -26.93
N SER A 628 -26.92 19.81 -27.98
CA SER A 628 -28.35 20.13 -28.04
C SER A 628 -29.18 18.87 -27.89
N VAL A 629 -30.38 19.03 -27.36
CA VAL A 629 -31.31 17.92 -27.12
C VAL A 629 -31.85 17.39 -28.45
N THR A 630 -31.72 16.08 -28.69
CA THR A 630 -32.11 15.44 -29.96
C THR A 630 -33.54 14.85 -29.93
N VAL A 631 -33.89 14.08 -28.89
CA VAL A 631 -35.22 13.45 -28.68
C VAL A 631 -35.46 13.33 -27.17
N LEU A 632 -36.70 13.50 -26.70
CA LEU A 632 -37.04 13.56 -25.27
C LEU A 632 -38.21 12.62 -24.91
N PRO A 633 -38.16 11.98 -23.73
CA PRO A 633 -39.37 11.58 -23.01
C PRO A 633 -40.21 12.83 -22.68
N ALA A 634 -41.55 12.70 -22.62
CA ALA A 634 -42.40 13.83 -22.27
C ALA A 634 -41.95 14.51 -20.95
N ASN A 635 -41.76 15.84 -20.97
CA ASN A 635 -41.46 16.72 -19.82
C ASN A 635 -39.98 16.96 -19.39
N VAL A 636 -38.97 16.60 -20.19
CA VAL A 636 -37.57 17.03 -19.97
C VAL A 636 -37.15 17.94 -21.12
N SER A 637 -36.51 19.08 -20.87
CA SER A 637 -36.11 20.05 -21.92
C SER A 637 -34.61 20.38 -21.93
N THR A 638 -33.80 19.63 -21.19
CA THR A 638 -32.35 19.82 -21.03
C THR A 638 -31.62 18.49 -21.21
N ILE A 639 -30.35 18.54 -21.58
CA ILE A 639 -29.46 17.37 -21.54
C ILE A 639 -29.30 16.93 -20.08
N VAL A 640 -29.48 15.64 -19.81
CA VAL A 640 -29.33 15.05 -18.48
C VAL A 640 -28.43 13.84 -18.53
N SER A 641 -28.00 13.40 -17.36
CA SER A 641 -27.49 12.04 -17.16
C SER A 641 -28.34 11.39 -16.10
N ARG A 642 -28.76 10.15 -16.35
CA ARG A 642 -29.42 9.29 -15.37
C ARG A 642 -28.52 8.13 -14.93
N GLU A 643 -27.28 8.12 -15.41
CA GLU A 643 -26.31 7.04 -15.21
C GLU A 643 -25.50 7.22 -13.93
N THR A 644 -25.22 6.10 -13.27
CA THR A 644 -24.22 6.08 -12.21
C THR A 644 -22.86 6.51 -12.79
N PRO A 645 -22.22 7.56 -12.23
CA PRO A 645 -20.87 7.92 -12.63
C PRO A 645 -19.88 6.79 -12.36
N THR A 646 -18.89 6.65 -13.23
CA THR A 646 -17.84 5.63 -13.11
C THR A 646 -16.50 6.28 -12.81
N ILE A 647 -15.89 5.88 -11.70
CA ILE A 647 -14.57 6.36 -11.29
C ILE A 647 -13.50 5.62 -12.08
N ALA A 648 -12.72 6.36 -12.85
CA ALA A 648 -11.59 5.87 -13.63
C ALA A 648 -10.35 6.71 -13.31
N ASP A 649 -9.60 6.28 -12.28
CA ASP A 649 -8.43 6.99 -11.75
C ASP A 649 -8.77 8.44 -11.31
N ASP A 650 -8.24 9.44 -12.01
CA ASP A 650 -8.47 10.87 -11.83
C ASP A 650 -9.76 11.37 -12.51
N LYS A 651 -10.47 10.50 -13.23
CA LYS A 651 -11.62 10.85 -14.08
C LYS A 651 -12.91 10.33 -13.50
N LEU A 652 -13.97 11.08 -13.76
CA LEU A 652 -15.35 10.70 -13.56
C LEU A 652 -16.00 10.56 -14.94
N ILE A 653 -16.32 9.34 -15.35
CA ILE A 653 -16.92 9.03 -16.65
C ILE A 653 -18.43 8.91 -16.49
N ILE A 654 -19.19 9.58 -17.35
CA ILE A 654 -20.65 9.69 -17.22
C ILE A 654 -21.29 9.56 -18.62
N GLY A 655 -22.31 8.70 -18.73
CA GLY A 655 -23.17 8.59 -19.91
C GLY A 655 -24.24 9.68 -19.95
N ILE A 656 -24.52 10.21 -21.13
CA ILE A 656 -25.52 11.24 -21.35
C ILE A 656 -26.81 10.60 -21.88
N CYS A 657 -27.93 10.98 -21.26
CA CYS A 657 -29.27 10.67 -21.74
C CYS A 657 -29.79 11.88 -22.52
N GLY A 658 -29.78 11.76 -23.85
CA GLY A 658 -29.95 12.83 -24.83
C GLY A 658 -29.45 12.32 -26.19
N PRO A 659 -28.28 12.76 -26.70
CA PRO A 659 -27.53 11.97 -27.67
C PRO A 659 -26.72 10.87 -26.97
N ALA A 660 -26.51 9.72 -27.61
CA ALA A 660 -25.62 8.66 -27.11
C ALA A 660 -24.16 9.13 -27.03
N VAL A 661 -23.83 9.82 -25.94
CA VAL A 661 -22.52 10.43 -25.70
C VAL A 661 -22.05 10.05 -24.30
N VAL A 662 -20.76 9.77 -24.18
CA VAL A 662 -20.08 9.64 -22.89
C VAL A 662 -19.09 10.79 -22.74
N ILE A 663 -19.02 11.34 -21.53
CA ILE A 663 -18.03 12.35 -21.17
C ILE A 663 -17.13 11.82 -20.06
N ALA A 664 -15.89 12.30 -20.05
CA ALA A 664 -15.05 12.24 -18.87
C ALA A 664 -14.79 13.66 -18.38
N VAL A 665 -14.96 13.83 -17.08
CA VAL A 665 -14.58 15.06 -16.38
C VAL A 665 -13.48 14.78 -15.37
N ASP A 666 -12.64 15.78 -15.12
CA ASP A 666 -11.69 15.74 -14.03
C ASP A 666 -12.45 15.67 -12.71
N ARG A 667 -12.15 14.66 -11.90
CA ARG A 667 -12.93 14.36 -10.70
C ARG A 667 -12.82 15.45 -9.63
N ALA A 668 -11.68 16.17 -9.58
CA ALA A 668 -11.44 17.20 -8.59
C ALA A 668 -12.13 18.54 -8.93
N THR A 669 -12.29 18.85 -10.21
CA THR A 669 -12.75 20.16 -10.70
C THR A 669 -14.07 20.12 -11.48
N GLY A 670 -14.48 18.94 -11.95
CA GLY A 670 -15.62 18.75 -12.85
C GLY A 670 -15.37 19.25 -14.27
N ASN A 671 -14.15 19.64 -14.63
CA ASN A 671 -13.87 20.17 -15.96
C ASN A 671 -13.87 19.05 -17.01
N LEU A 672 -14.44 19.33 -18.19
CA LEU A 672 -14.46 18.36 -19.29
C LEU A 672 -13.03 18.02 -19.71
N ILE A 673 -12.73 16.73 -19.77
CA ILE A 673 -11.47 16.22 -20.32
C ILE A 673 -11.70 15.81 -21.77
N TRP A 674 -12.72 14.98 -22.01
CA TRP A 674 -13.09 14.52 -23.33
C TRP A 674 -14.57 14.14 -23.40
N SER A 675 -15.09 14.08 -24.63
CA SER A 675 -16.43 13.60 -24.96
C SER A 675 -16.35 12.67 -26.17
N ALA A 676 -17.13 11.59 -26.16
CA ALA A 676 -17.19 10.62 -27.26
C ALA A 676 -18.64 10.33 -27.63
N ARG A 677 -19.01 10.53 -28.90
CA ARG A 677 -20.29 10.05 -29.44
C ARG A 677 -20.17 8.56 -29.72
N LEU A 678 -21.15 7.81 -29.22
CA LEU A 678 -21.18 6.35 -29.25
C LEU A 678 -21.95 5.82 -30.45
N ASP A 679 -23.04 6.48 -30.82
CA ASP A 679 -23.94 6.02 -31.87
C ASP A 679 -24.56 7.22 -32.59
N ASP A 680 -24.63 7.14 -33.92
CA ASP A 680 -25.12 8.22 -34.76
C ASP A 680 -26.66 8.26 -34.92
N HIS A 681 -27.35 7.17 -34.60
CA HIS A 681 -28.80 7.04 -34.69
C HIS A 681 -29.51 8.17 -33.93
N PHE A 682 -30.54 8.77 -34.53
CA PHE A 682 -31.15 9.99 -34.02
C PHE A 682 -31.82 9.81 -32.64
N ALA A 683 -32.29 8.60 -32.36
CA ALA A 683 -32.94 8.21 -31.11
C ALA A 683 -32.00 7.49 -30.11
N SER A 684 -30.72 7.32 -30.42
CA SER A 684 -29.80 6.60 -29.53
C SER A 684 -29.47 7.39 -28.27
N ILE A 685 -29.45 6.70 -27.14
CA ILE A 685 -29.17 7.22 -25.81
C ILE A 685 -28.22 6.28 -25.05
N VAL A 686 -27.65 6.77 -23.94
CA VAL A 686 -26.96 5.93 -22.95
C VAL A 686 -27.85 5.81 -21.72
N THR A 687 -28.32 4.58 -21.46
CA THR A 687 -29.11 4.22 -20.26
C THR A 687 -28.44 3.14 -19.42
N MET A 688 -27.30 2.60 -19.87
CA MET A 688 -26.52 1.61 -19.15
C MET A 688 -25.33 2.28 -18.47
N SER A 689 -25.21 2.09 -17.16
CA SER A 689 -24.10 2.67 -16.41
C SER A 689 -22.82 1.91 -16.72
N GLY A 690 -21.78 2.62 -17.10
CA GLY A 690 -20.58 1.98 -17.61
C GLY A 690 -19.70 1.36 -16.52
N THR A 691 -18.93 0.35 -16.90
CA THR A 691 -17.94 -0.29 -16.02
C THR A 691 -16.54 0.03 -16.51
N TYR A 692 -15.71 0.55 -15.62
CA TYR A 692 -14.28 0.71 -15.86
C TYR A 692 -13.54 -0.48 -15.27
N HIS A 693 -12.78 -1.18 -16.12
CA HIS A 693 -11.86 -2.21 -15.70
C HIS A 693 -10.43 -1.66 -15.78
N ASN A 694 -9.70 -1.79 -14.68
CA ASN A 694 -8.28 -1.52 -14.58
C ASN A 694 -7.64 -2.74 -13.91
N SER A 695 -7.04 -3.65 -14.69
CA SER A 695 -6.35 -4.79 -14.09
C SER A 695 -5.05 -4.30 -13.47
N GLU A 696 -4.88 -4.55 -12.18
CA GLU A 696 -3.72 -4.12 -11.42
C GLU A 696 -2.41 -4.82 -11.83
N ASN A 697 -2.43 -5.71 -12.82
CA ASN A 697 -1.28 -6.53 -13.16
C ASN A 697 -0.62 -6.22 -14.50
N LYS A 698 -1.22 -5.41 -15.39
CA LYS A 698 -0.53 -4.88 -16.59
C LYS A 698 -1.12 -3.53 -17.02
N GLN A 699 -0.25 -2.57 -17.30
CA GLN A 699 -0.57 -1.20 -17.78
C GLN A 699 -1.47 -1.18 -19.04
N SER A 700 -1.57 -2.30 -19.75
CA SER A 700 -2.37 -2.51 -20.96
C SER A 700 -3.86 -2.81 -20.72
N TYR A 701 -4.32 -3.05 -19.49
CA TYR A 701 -5.69 -3.55 -19.22
C TYR A 701 -6.66 -2.48 -18.73
N ARG A 702 -6.80 -1.37 -19.48
CA ARG A 702 -7.76 -0.31 -19.16
C ARG A 702 -8.83 -0.27 -20.21
N GLY A 703 -10.09 -0.40 -19.82
CA GLY A 703 -11.22 -0.29 -20.72
C GLY A 703 -12.48 0.15 -19.99
N PHE A 704 -13.20 1.08 -20.59
CA PHE A 704 -14.54 1.47 -20.15
C PHE A 704 -15.58 0.86 -21.09
N TYR A 705 -16.56 0.15 -20.54
CA TYR A 705 -17.58 -0.57 -21.27
C TYR A 705 -18.95 0.02 -20.98
N VAL A 706 -19.71 0.33 -22.02
CA VAL A 706 -21.01 1.00 -21.93
C VAL A 706 -21.92 0.57 -23.07
N GLY A 707 -23.22 0.43 -22.80
CA GLY A 707 -24.23 0.05 -23.79
C GLY A 707 -25.00 1.24 -24.32
N THR A 708 -25.51 1.13 -25.54
CA THR A 708 -26.47 2.08 -26.13
C THR A 708 -27.88 1.51 -26.15
N SER A 709 -28.86 2.39 -26.00
CA SER A 709 -30.30 2.08 -26.08
C SER A 709 -31.00 3.14 -26.92
N SER A 710 -32.33 3.06 -27.09
CA SER A 710 -33.06 3.96 -27.98
C SER A 710 -34.38 4.45 -27.41
N LEU A 711 -34.72 5.70 -27.71
CA LEU A 711 -36.02 6.30 -27.42
C LEU A 711 -37.12 5.90 -28.40
N GLU A 712 -36.82 5.06 -29.40
CA GLU A 712 -37.84 4.51 -30.31
C GLU A 712 -38.96 3.77 -29.53
N GLU A 713 -38.64 3.20 -28.35
CA GLU A 713 -39.60 2.55 -27.44
C GLU A 713 -40.76 3.46 -27.00
N LEU A 714 -40.55 4.78 -26.96
CA LEU A 714 -41.54 5.77 -26.53
C LEU A 714 -42.43 6.28 -27.66
N SER A 715 -42.18 5.84 -28.89
CA SER A 715 -42.65 6.54 -30.09
C SER A 715 -43.71 5.74 -30.85
N SER A 716 -44.82 6.39 -31.23
CA SER A 716 -45.85 5.81 -32.12
C SER A 716 -45.50 6.01 -33.60
N LEU A 717 -44.21 6.00 -33.94
CA LEU A 717 -43.72 6.46 -35.25
C LEU A 717 -44.19 5.52 -36.38
N GLU A 718 -44.71 6.09 -37.47
CA GLU A 718 -45.08 5.36 -38.69
C GLU A 718 -43.89 4.61 -39.33
N ASN A 719 -42.65 4.96 -38.96
CA ASN A 719 -41.39 4.35 -39.43
C ASN A 719 -40.54 3.74 -38.30
N CYS A 720 -41.16 3.38 -37.17
CA CYS A 720 -40.47 2.57 -36.15
C CYS A 720 -40.25 1.13 -36.68
N CYS A 721 -39.16 0.41 -36.36
CA CYS A 721 -38.02 0.77 -35.51
C CYS A 721 -36.74 0.29 -36.21
N THR A 722 -35.67 1.10 -36.21
CA THR A 722 -34.43 0.79 -36.94
C THR A 722 -33.20 0.67 -36.06
N PHE A 723 -33.32 0.99 -34.77
CA PHE A 723 -32.20 0.95 -33.84
C PHE A 723 -31.69 -0.48 -33.59
N ARG A 724 -30.37 -0.61 -33.45
CA ARG A 724 -29.70 -1.82 -32.97
C ARG A 724 -28.83 -1.45 -31.78
N GLY A 725 -29.08 -2.09 -30.63
CA GLY A 725 -28.27 -1.90 -29.43
C GLY A 725 -26.82 -2.33 -29.67
N SER A 726 -25.89 -1.63 -29.01
CA SER A 726 -24.46 -1.94 -29.10
C SER A 726 -23.79 -1.86 -27.74
N LEU A 727 -22.77 -2.69 -27.53
CA LEU A 727 -21.84 -2.57 -26.42
C LEU A 727 -20.54 -1.95 -26.93
N ILE A 728 -20.12 -0.84 -26.35
CA ILE A 728 -18.98 -0.06 -26.81
C ILE A 728 -17.88 -0.07 -25.75
N LYS A 729 -16.65 -0.31 -26.21
CA LYS A 729 -15.43 -0.24 -25.42
C LYS A 729 -14.63 1.01 -25.79
N LEU A 730 -14.22 1.79 -24.78
CA LEU A 730 -13.33 2.95 -24.94
C LEU A 730 -11.94 2.67 -24.32
N ASN A 731 -10.90 2.62 -25.19
CA ASN A 731 -9.45 2.33 -25.04
C ASN A 731 -9.04 0.93 -24.43
N VAL A 732 -7.86 0.38 -24.78
CA VAL A 732 -7.56 -1.08 -25.11
C VAL A 732 -6.30 -1.65 -24.37
N GLN A 733 -6.09 -2.94 -23.96
CA GLN A 733 -5.73 -4.25 -24.62
C GLN A 733 -5.61 -5.48 -23.65
N THR A 734 -6.31 -6.58 -23.98
CA THR A 734 -6.16 -8.03 -23.67
C THR A 734 -7.05 -8.75 -22.61
N GLY A 735 -7.65 -9.91 -22.98
CA GLY A 735 -7.59 -11.22 -22.31
C GLY A 735 -8.68 -11.71 -21.34
N ASN A 736 -9.88 -11.11 -21.27
CA ASN A 736 -10.94 -11.55 -20.34
C ASN A 736 -12.33 -11.40 -21.00
N HIS A 737 -13.43 -11.72 -20.28
CA HIS A 737 -14.81 -11.58 -20.79
C HIS A 737 -15.61 -10.49 -20.05
N VAL A 738 -16.47 -9.75 -20.75
CA VAL A 738 -17.56 -8.92 -20.19
C VAL A 738 -18.86 -9.70 -20.29
N TYR A 739 -19.69 -9.61 -19.26
CA TYR A 739 -21.00 -10.23 -19.26
C TYR A 739 -22.08 -9.14 -19.27
N VAL A 740 -23.03 -9.24 -20.20
CA VAL A 740 -24.07 -8.25 -20.42
C VAL A 740 -25.41 -8.95 -20.53
N ALA A 741 -26.47 -8.31 -20.05
CA ALA A 741 -27.83 -8.74 -20.30
C ALA A 741 -28.51 -7.75 -21.27
N THR A 742 -29.41 -8.24 -22.10
CA THR A 742 -30.00 -7.47 -23.21
C THR A 742 -31.49 -7.17 -23.01
N GLY A 743 -31.92 -6.11 -23.70
CA GLY A 743 -33.28 -5.60 -23.71
C GLY A 743 -34.21 -6.27 -24.74
N ASN A 744 -35.44 -5.74 -24.80
CA ASN A 744 -36.52 -6.15 -25.69
C ASN A 744 -36.24 -5.97 -27.19
N LEU A 745 -37.01 -6.69 -28.02
CA LEU A 745 -37.19 -6.37 -29.45
C LEU A 745 -38.26 -5.28 -29.63
N TYR A 746 -37.99 -4.33 -30.53
CA TYR A 746 -38.97 -3.32 -30.92
C TYR A 746 -39.79 -3.70 -32.17
N SER A 747 -39.39 -4.75 -32.90
CA SER A 747 -40.14 -5.27 -34.04
C SER A 747 -39.73 -6.72 -34.32
N VAL A 748 -40.65 -7.53 -34.86
CA VAL A 748 -40.40 -8.93 -35.21
C VAL A 748 -40.83 -9.20 -36.66
N PRO A 749 -40.03 -9.92 -37.47
CA PRO A 749 -40.42 -10.30 -38.83
C PRO A 749 -41.71 -11.14 -38.86
N GLN A 750 -42.59 -10.89 -39.83
CA GLN A 750 -43.87 -11.59 -39.98
C GLN A 750 -43.75 -13.13 -39.95
N ARG A 751 -42.66 -13.69 -40.50
CA ARG A 751 -42.36 -15.13 -40.49
C ARG A 751 -42.25 -15.74 -39.08
N ILE A 752 -41.78 -14.95 -38.11
CA ILE A 752 -41.59 -15.38 -36.72
C ILE A 752 -42.93 -15.35 -35.99
N VAL A 753 -43.75 -14.31 -36.24
CA VAL A 753 -45.14 -14.23 -35.76
C VAL A 753 -45.93 -15.45 -36.26
N GLU A 754 -45.83 -15.77 -37.56
CA GLU A 754 -46.47 -16.94 -38.17
C GLU A 754 -45.96 -18.27 -37.59
N CYS A 755 -44.66 -18.36 -37.27
CA CYS A 755 -44.04 -19.52 -36.64
C CYS A 755 -44.55 -19.74 -35.19
N GLN A 756 -44.65 -18.67 -34.41
CA GLN A 756 -45.18 -18.70 -33.04
C GLN A 756 -46.67 -19.03 -32.99
N GLU A 757 -47.46 -18.47 -33.90
CA GLU A 757 -48.89 -18.82 -34.05
C GLU A 757 -49.08 -20.30 -34.41
N GLN A 758 -48.17 -20.89 -35.19
CA GLN A 758 -48.17 -22.32 -35.51
C GLN A 758 -47.76 -23.19 -34.32
N GLN A 759 -46.81 -22.77 -33.49
CA GLN A 759 -46.42 -23.48 -32.27
C GLN A 759 -47.48 -23.39 -31.16
N ASN A 760 -48.12 -22.23 -30.97
CA ASN A 760 -49.19 -22.04 -29.99
C ASN A 760 -50.47 -22.85 -30.29
N ASN A 761 -50.64 -23.32 -31.52
CA ASN A 761 -51.72 -24.23 -31.93
C ASN A 761 -51.38 -25.73 -31.77
N GLN A 762 -50.19 -26.09 -31.27
CA GLN A 762 -49.82 -27.48 -30.99
C GLN A 762 -50.23 -27.87 -29.56
N THR A 763 -50.90 -29.02 -29.41
CA THR A 763 -51.38 -29.56 -28.13
C THR A 763 -50.30 -30.22 -27.26
N THR A 764 -49.03 -30.14 -27.67
CA THR A 764 -47.87 -30.67 -26.94
C THR A 764 -46.74 -29.65 -26.97
N PRO A 765 -46.20 -29.22 -25.82
CA PRO A 765 -45.03 -28.34 -25.77
C PRO A 765 -43.83 -29.06 -26.41
N SER A 766 -43.21 -28.46 -27.44
CA SER A 766 -41.91 -28.91 -27.93
C SER A 766 -40.81 -28.16 -27.20
N ASP A 767 -39.84 -28.85 -26.60
CA ASP A 767 -38.70 -28.31 -25.82
C ASP A 767 -37.69 -27.46 -26.62
N SER A 768 -38.01 -27.07 -27.86
CA SER A 768 -37.18 -26.18 -28.66
C SER A 768 -38.05 -25.20 -29.44
N ASP A 769 -37.93 -23.92 -29.11
CA ASP A 769 -38.54 -22.83 -29.86
C ASP A 769 -37.82 -22.72 -31.23
N ASN A 770 -38.35 -23.41 -32.24
CA ASN A 770 -37.79 -23.46 -33.60
C ASN A 770 -37.92 -22.12 -34.34
N CYS A 771 -38.52 -21.11 -33.70
CA CYS A 771 -38.67 -19.77 -34.23
C CYS A 771 -37.48 -18.87 -33.87
N ILE A 772 -36.38 -19.40 -33.30
CA ILE A 772 -35.21 -18.62 -32.94
C ILE A 772 -34.29 -18.30 -34.13
N GLU A 773 -34.08 -17.00 -34.40
CA GLU A 773 -33.06 -16.57 -35.37
C GLU A 773 -31.66 -16.64 -34.75
N PRO A 774 -30.65 -17.19 -35.47
CA PRO A 774 -29.29 -17.38 -34.92
C PRO A 774 -28.60 -16.10 -34.42
N ASP A 775 -28.96 -14.94 -34.97
CA ASP A 775 -28.39 -13.64 -34.63
C ASP A 775 -29.28 -12.82 -33.67
N ASN A 776 -30.34 -13.42 -33.12
CA ASN A 776 -31.17 -12.78 -32.10
C ASN A 776 -30.58 -13.04 -30.70
N HIS A 777 -30.31 -11.95 -29.99
CA HIS A 777 -29.80 -11.97 -28.63
C HIS A 777 -30.67 -11.17 -27.66
N SER A 778 -31.96 -10.96 -27.96
CA SER A 778 -32.90 -10.34 -27.00
C SER A 778 -33.09 -11.22 -25.77
N ASN A 779 -33.42 -10.63 -24.61
CA ASN A 779 -33.70 -11.33 -23.35
C ASN A 779 -32.62 -12.37 -22.99
N SER A 780 -31.36 -12.03 -23.26
CA SER A 780 -30.25 -12.97 -23.13
C SER A 780 -29.23 -12.48 -22.12
N ILE A 781 -28.52 -13.42 -21.51
CA ILE A 781 -27.25 -13.16 -20.86
C ILE A 781 -26.14 -13.58 -21.82
N LEU A 782 -25.20 -12.69 -22.09
CA LEU A 782 -24.10 -12.90 -23.01
C LEU A 782 -22.75 -12.82 -22.29
N ALA A 783 -21.81 -13.63 -22.75
CA ALA A 783 -20.39 -13.42 -22.51
C ALA A 783 -19.71 -12.94 -23.79
N LEU A 784 -19.08 -11.77 -23.73
CA LEU A 784 -18.30 -11.22 -24.83
C LEU A 784 -16.83 -11.22 -24.45
N ASP A 785 -15.97 -11.51 -25.41
CA ASP A 785 -14.54 -11.27 -25.29
C ASP A 785 -14.29 -9.77 -25.12
N LEU A 786 -13.53 -9.39 -24.08
CA LEU A 786 -13.23 -7.99 -23.81
C LEU A 786 -12.41 -7.34 -24.92
N ASP A 787 -11.70 -8.11 -25.75
CA ASP A 787 -10.84 -7.60 -26.81
C ASP A 787 -11.56 -7.45 -28.13
N SER A 788 -12.07 -8.57 -28.63
CA SER A 788 -12.72 -8.59 -29.92
C SER A 788 -14.17 -8.11 -29.87
N GLY A 789 -14.80 -8.16 -28.68
CA GLY A 789 -16.24 -8.02 -28.56
C GLY A 789 -17.00 -9.25 -29.06
N ASP A 790 -16.29 -10.34 -29.42
CA ASP A 790 -16.94 -11.54 -29.93
C ASP A 790 -17.76 -12.20 -28.83
N ILE A 791 -18.99 -12.55 -29.15
CA ILE A 791 -19.84 -13.36 -28.28
C ILE A 791 -19.20 -14.75 -28.15
N LYS A 792 -18.79 -15.12 -26.95
CA LYS A 792 -18.27 -16.47 -26.64
C LYS A 792 -19.39 -17.47 -26.46
N TRP A 793 -20.42 -17.04 -25.76
CA TRP A 793 -21.66 -17.76 -25.56
C TRP A 793 -22.76 -16.76 -25.19
N TYR A 794 -23.99 -17.13 -25.46
CA TYR A 794 -25.17 -16.44 -24.96
C TYR A 794 -26.20 -17.49 -24.56
N GLU A 795 -27.04 -17.15 -23.61
CA GLU A 795 -28.20 -17.94 -23.22
C GLU A 795 -29.42 -17.02 -23.26
N GLN A 796 -30.37 -17.31 -24.15
CA GLN A 796 -31.65 -16.61 -24.21
C GLN A 796 -32.59 -17.20 -23.16
N LEU A 797 -33.08 -16.34 -22.27
CA LEU A 797 -33.83 -16.75 -21.09
C LEU A 797 -35.22 -16.11 -21.17
N GLY A 798 -36.28 -16.93 -21.14
CA GLY A 798 -37.63 -16.47 -21.49
C GLY A 798 -37.88 -16.53 -23.00
N GLY A 799 -39.16 -16.56 -23.38
CA GLY A 799 -39.57 -16.63 -24.78
C GLY A 799 -39.37 -15.31 -25.53
N TYR A 800 -39.82 -15.28 -26.78
CA TYR A 800 -39.93 -14.06 -27.56
C TYR A 800 -40.95 -13.11 -26.94
N ASP A 801 -40.51 -11.93 -26.52
CA ASP A 801 -41.37 -10.79 -26.26
C ASP A 801 -41.04 -9.62 -27.19
N VAL A 802 -42.06 -8.82 -27.46
CA VAL A 802 -41.94 -7.57 -28.21
C VAL A 802 -42.65 -6.53 -27.40
N TRP A 803 -41.87 -5.65 -26.79
CA TRP A 803 -42.43 -4.65 -25.90
C TRP A 803 -42.05 -3.24 -26.35
N ILE A 804 -43.09 -2.41 -26.48
CA ILE A 804 -42.99 -1.00 -26.86
C ILE A 804 -43.88 -0.24 -25.89
N VAL A 805 -43.33 0.73 -25.17
CA VAL A 805 -44.06 1.54 -24.17
C VAL A 805 -45.32 2.17 -24.79
N ALA A 806 -45.24 2.65 -26.03
CA ALA A 806 -46.37 3.26 -26.74
C ALA A 806 -47.57 2.30 -26.93
N CYS A 807 -47.34 0.99 -26.94
CA CYS A 807 -48.37 -0.04 -27.07
C CYS A 807 -49.13 -0.32 -25.77
N SER A 808 -48.71 0.26 -24.64
CA SER A 808 -49.53 0.26 -23.41
C SER A 808 -50.77 1.15 -23.52
N THR A 809 -50.90 1.96 -24.57
CA THR A 809 -52.10 2.76 -24.84
C THR A 809 -53.01 2.06 -25.85
N PRO A 810 -54.30 1.81 -25.54
CA PRO A 810 -55.23 1.18 -26.48
C PRO A 810 -55.40 1.99 -27.77
N GLY A 811 -55.30 1.32 -28.93
CA GLY A 811 -55.51 1.94 -30.25
C GLY A 811 -54.26 2.56 -30.89
N THR A 812 -53.08 2.41 -30.28
CA THR A 812 -51.80 2.76 -30.91
C THR A 812 -51.58 1.90 -32.17
N PRO A 813 -51.32 2.50 -33.36
CA PRO A 813 -50.99 1.76 -34.57
C PRO A 813 -49.67 0.99 -34.43
N ASN A 814 -49.48 -0.07 -35.23
CA ASN A 814 -48.23 -0.85 -35.33
C ASN A 814 -47.82 -1.63 -34.07
N CYS A 815 -48.75 -1.94 -33.17
CA CYS A 815 -48.46 -2.80 -32.02
C CYS A 815 -48.52 -4.29 -32.38
N PRO A 816 -47.57 -5.11 -31.88
CA PRO A 816 -47.54 -6.54 -32.12
C PRO A 816 -48.76 -7.25 -31.47
N PRO A 817 -49.31 -8.31 -32.11
CA PRO A 817 -50.45 -9.06 -31.60
C PRO A 817 -50.03 -10.02 -30.46
N GLY A 818 -50.81 -10.04 -29.37
CA GLY A 818 -50.59 -10.95 -28.23
C GLY A 818 -50.47 -10.22 -26.89
N PRO A 819 -50.39 -10.95 -25.76
CA PRO A 819 -49.89 -10.37 -24.53
C PRO A 819 -48.42 -9.98 -24.77
N ASN A 820 -48.09 -8.69 -24.63
CA ASN A 820 -46.73 -8.18 -24.77
C ASN A 820 -46.14 -7.99 -23.36
N PRO A 821 -45.68 -9.04 -22.66
CA PRO A 821 -44.97 -8.88 -21.40
C PRO A 821 -43.65 -8.14 -21.65
N ASP A 822 -43.15 -7.47 -20.61
CA ASP A 822 -41.83 -6.82 -20.59
C ASP A 822 -40.91 -7.73 -19.76
N ASP A 823 -40.36 -8.75 -20.40
CA ASP A 823 -39.57 -9.81 -19.77
C ASP A 823 -38.07 -9.61 -20.03
N ASP A 824 -37.60 -8.42 -20.43
CA ASP A 824 -36.17 -8.18 -20.58
C ASP A 824 -35.39 -8.16 -19.25
N PHE A 825 -34.05 -8.10 -19.37
CA PHE A 825 -33.18 -7.88 -18.24
C PHE A 825 -32.97 -6.38 -18.02
N GLY A 826 -33.49 -5.87 -16.90
CA GLY A 826 -33.28 -4.47 -16.49
C GLY A 826 -31.88 -4.20 -15.92
N GLU A 827 -31.10 -5.23 -15.60
CA GLU A 827 -29.79 -5.10 -14.94
C GLU A 827 -28.73 -6.06 -15.49
N ALA A 828 -27.46 -5.64 -15.42
CA ALA A 828 -26.33 -6.49 -15.77
C ALA A 828 -26.09 -7.60 -14.72
N PRO A 829 -25.65 -8.81 -15.12
CA PRO A 829 -25.45 -9.91 -14.21
C PRO A 829 -24.38 -9.61 -13.15
N MET A 830 -24.57 -10.15 -11.95
CA MET A 830 -23.54 -10.18 -10.91
C MET A 830 -22.68 -11.44 -11.03
N ILE A 831 -21.39 -11.30 -10.70
CA ILE A 831 -20.46 -12.44 -10.65
C ILE A 831 -20.35 -12.91 -9.20
N LEU A 832 -20.78 -14.14 -8.93
CA LEU A 832 -20.73 -14.76 -7.62
C LEU A 832 -19.78 -15.96 -7.63
N ARG A 833 -18.84 -15.96 -6.69
CA ARG A 833 -17.99 -17.13 -6.44
C ARG A 833 -18.62 -17.99 -5.36
N VAL A 834 -18.95 -19.23 -5.71
CA VAL A 834 -19.56 -20.21 -4.82
C VAL A 834 -18.63 -21.40 -4.60
N ASN A 835 -18.54 -21.85 -3.35
CA ASN A 835 -17.83 -23.06 -2.97
C ASN A 835 -18.85 -24.14 -2.64
N ALA A 836 -18.93 -25.17 -3.49
CA ALA A 836 -19.77 -26.34 -3.25
C ALA A 836 -18.89 -27.59 -3.25
N ASN A 837 -18.94 -28.36 -2.16
CA ASN A 837 -18.22 -29.65 -2.02
C ASN A 837 -16.71 -29.57 -2.34
N GLY A 838 -16.04 -28.50 -1.89
CA GLY A 838 -14.60 -28.31 -2.11
C GLY A 838 -14.20 -27.86 -3.51
N THR A 839 -15.16 -27.63 -4.41
CA THR A 839 -14.93 -27.06 -5.74
C THR A 839 -15.46 -25.62 -5.80
N THR A 840 -14.61 -24.69 -6.22
CA THR A 840 -14.98 -23.30 -6.46
C THR A 840 -15.53 -23.16 -7.89
N LYS A 841 -16.71 -22.54 -8.03
CA LYS A 841 -17.34 -22.19 -9.31
C LYS A 841 -17.74 -20.72 -9.29
N ASP A 842 -17.67 -20.07 -10.45
CA ASP A 842 -18.19 -18.72 -10.65
C ASP A 842 -19.54 -18.82 -11.38
N LEU A 843 -20.56 -18.17 -10.82
CA LEU A 843 -21.91 -18.07 -11.39
C LEU A 843 -22.18 -16.63 -11.82
N LEU A 844 -22.97 -16.50 -12.89
CA LEU A 844 -23.59 -15.26 -13.32
C LEU A 844 -25.03 -15.28 -12.89
N VAL A 845 -25.45 -14.31 -12.08
CA VAL A 845 -26.81 -14.24 -11.57
C VAL A 845 -27.45 -12.94 -12.04
N ALA A 846 -28.62 -13.04 -12.65
CA ALA A 846 -29.42 -11.89 -13.07
C ALA A 846 -30.91 -12.16 -12.80
N VAL A 847 -31.66 -11.10 -12.52
CA VAL A 847 -33.11 -11.14 -12.35
C VAL A 847 -33.74 -10.53 -13.59
N GLN A 848 -34.73 -11.24 -14.12
CA GLN A 848 -35.50 -10.87 -15.30
C GLN A 848 -36.80 -10.20 -14.87
N LYS A 849 -37.31 -9.25 -15.65
CA LYS A 849 -38.56 -8.55 -15.34
C LYS A 849 -39.81 -9.45 -15.30
N SER A 850 -39.72 -10.66 -15.86
CA SER A 850 -40.69 -11.75 -15.71
C SER A 850 -40.88 -12.21 -14.26
N GLY A 851 -39.96 -11.83 -13.35
CA GLY A 851 -39.95 -12.25 -11.96
C GLY A 851 -39.06 -13.46 -11.69
N PHE A 852 -38.38 -13.99 -12.71
CA PHE A 852 -37.42 -15.09 -12.55
C PHE A 852 -36.00 -14.59 -12.28
N ALA A 853 -35.34 -15.22 -11.31
CA ALA A 853 -33.89 -15.13 -11.13
C ALA A 853 -33.21 -16.33 -11.78
N TRP A 854 -32.17 -16.04 -12.57
CA TRP A 854 -31.44 -17.01 -13.36
C TRP A 854 -29.99 -17.05 -12.90
N ALA A 855 -29.43 -18.25 -12.76
CA ALA A 855 -28.01 -18.45 -12.53
C ALA A 855 -27.40 -19.33 -13.61
N LEU A 856 -26.38 -18.81 -14.29
CA LEU A 856 -25.64 -19.50 -15.33
C LEU A 856 -24.19 -19.75 -14.89
N TYR A 857 -23.60 -20.85 -15.34
CA TYR A 857 -22.17 -21.07 -15.18
C TYR A 857 -21.38 -20.10 -16.06
N ARG A 858 -20.47 -19.35 -15.44
CA ARG A 858 -19.69 -18.30 -16.09
C ARG A 858 -18.93 -18.77 -17.35
N ASP A 859 -18.43 -20.00 -17.33
CA ASP A 859 -17.51 -20.50 -18.35
C ASP A 859 -18.21 -20.88 -19.66
N ASN A 860 -19.47 -21.32 -19.61
CA ASN A 860 -20.16 -21.91 -20.75
C ASN A 860 -21.62 -21.45 -20.92
N GLY A 861 -22.15 -20.59 -20.04
CA GLY A 861 -23.52 -20.08 -20.11
C GLY A 861 -24.60 -21.08 -19.71
N SER A 862 -24.25 -22.34 -19.41
CA SER A 862 -25.26 -23.34 -19.07
C SER A 862 -26.01 -23.00 -17.78
N LEU A 863 -27.32 -23.25 -17.78
CA LEU A 863 -28.19 -23.02 -16.64
C LEU A 863 -27.74 -23.85 -15.43
N ALA A 864 -27.38 -23.15 -14.36
CA ALA A 864 -27.08 -23.76 -13.07
C ALA A 864 -28.37 -23.96 -12.26
N TRP A 865 -29.21 -22.92 -12.19
CA TRP A 865 -30.55 -22.98 -11.60
C TRP A 865 -31.38 -21.77 -12.03
N SER A 866 -32.70 -21.89 -11.91
CA SER A 866 -33.64 -20.78 -12.01
C SER A 866 -34.65 -20.84 -10.85
N THR A 867 -35.16 -19.69 -10.44
CA THR A 867 -36.17 -19.61 -9.39
C THR A 867 -37.09 -18.42 -9.61
N GLU A 868 -38.38 -18.59 -9.34
CA GLU A 868 -39.33 -17.48 -9.33
C GLU A 868 -39.10 -16.64 -8.06
N ALA A 869 -38.60 -15.42 -8.25
CA ALA A 869 -38.31 -14.47 -7.19
C ALA A 869 -39.53 -13.59 -6.85
N GLY A 870 -40.45 -13.39 -7.80
CA GLY A 870 -41.68 -12.63 -7.61
C GLY A 870 -42.61 -12.69 -8.83
N PRO A 871 -43.81 -12.05 -8.75
CA PRO A 871 -44.74 -12.02 -9.87
C PRO A 871 -44.29 -11.03 -10.96
N GLY A 872 -44.22 -11.48 -12.22
CA GLY A 872 -44.04 -10.62 -13.40
C GLY A 872 -45.28 -9.77 -13.74
N GLY A 873 -45.15 -8.82 -14.68
CA GLY A 873 -46.25 -7.94 -15.10
C GLY A 873 -46.01 -7.20 -16.42
N ILE A 874 -47.06 -6.54 -16.95
CA ILE A 874 -47.09 -5.86 -18.28
C ILE A 874 -46.10 -4.67 -18.41
N GLY A 875 -45.51 -4.21 -17.29
CA GLY A 875 -44.43 -3.22 -17.26
C GLY A 875 -43.22 -3.68 -16.45
N GLY A 876 -43.05 -4.99 -16.28
CA GLY A 876 -42.02 -5.65 -15.48
C GLY A 876 -42.34 -5.72 -13.98
N GLY A 877 -42.08 -6.88 -13.37
CA GLY A 877 -42.30 -7.14 -11.93
C GLY A 877 -41.14 -6.68 -11.03
N ASP A 878 -39.90 -6.73 -11.53
CA ASP A 878 -38.68 -6.33 -10.82
C ASP A 878 -37.77 -5.51 -11.76
N SER A 879 -37.95 -4.19 -11.77
CA SER A 879 -37.20 -3.29 -12.67
C SER A 879 -35.92 -2.70 -12.05
N TYR A 880 -35.65 -2.91 -10.75
CA TYR A 880 -34.58 -2.22 -10.01
C TYR A 880 -34.03 -2.96 -8.74
N ARG A 881 -34.22 -4.27 -8.57
CA ARG A 881 -33.86 -5.00 -7.33
C ARG A 881 -32.73 -6.00 -7.46
#